data_AF-A0A354CUQ8-F1
#
_entry.id   AF-A0A354CUQ8-F1
#
_cell.length_a   1.000
_cell.length_b   1.000
_cell.length_c   1.000
_cell.angle_alpha   90.00
_cell.angle_beta   90.00
_cell.angle_gamma   90.00
#
_symmetry.space_group_name_H-M   'P 1'
#
loop_
_entity.id
_entity.type
_entity.pdbx_description
1 polymer ?
#
loop_
_entity_poly.entity_id
_entity_poly.type
_entity_poly.pdbx_seq_one_letter_code
_entity_poly.pdbx_strand_id
1 'polypeptide(L)'
;MFKDRLFNDNWQFLLCENDELTINNVDGKSFTDVELPHDWLIGDTRNLYRSGDGWYRKSFDVTEDMLCGKVFISFDGVYMDSTLYINRKKVGDWKYGYSSFSFDITDYISEGENLVHIVARYKAPNSRWYSGAGIYRNVYLRLRNKDYIEENGVYISPKFEDGEWNVYIDTEAVGDGRIVHSVLDENNVEIGTAVGRSCVIKIKDPKLWDIYKGNLYTLCTALYSGESVADRQMNVFGFRTVSLDPQKGFIINGRHEKMHGVCMHHDLGALGAAMNEAALKRQLDILISYGVNAIRSSHNMPSRELVRLCNEMGLLLDDESFDMWEDSKTEFDYARFFPQWYKTDVAAWVKRDRNNPCVIMWSIGNEIADTNSSLRGLEVARMLKEEVLKHDPRENAVCTIASNYMAWENAQKVADYLKQGGYNYAERLYEQHHREHPDWFIYGSETSSAVRSRGIYHLPASVDILTHEDLQCSDMANSCVGWGSPMEKAWIMDRDNDFCGGQFVWTGFDYIGEPTPYSTKNSYFGIVDTAGLKKESYYFYRSVWTDGSKEPFVHILPSWDFNEGQEIEVKAYSNSENIELFFNGKSLGKQHIDLKHGKILHGSWKINYTKGELIAKAYDSEGRETATDRLASFGEAARLAVTAERKTLNANGEDLTFIIIEALDEKGEPVANARNRIKIRVEGAGRLLGIDSGDSTDYDSYKGDSKRLFSGKLAAIIGTTHESGEIKVTVSSKGLHNETITLMAVSCEITEGVSAPRRFFPVYIQPENDKICSRKIELKADRTVLSKDGKTARVTAKILPENSDFKDIKFKCLMENGVASPIAEVEAENGAAVVTAKGDGKFVLRAVCNNGFDHAEIISELYFTAEGLGDALTDGYSFVSASYASFSNVNLSFIDKGAVSNIHGRTVIGFDNINMGGFGSKKLTLYIGCCSGKGIDVEIWNGDPEKSRSRLIETVSFPNNGGWDRYMPFKFELGERVSGITSLAFAVSQNCIFGGFEFEHEDKARAKLFASEYDEIYGDDYTVNCNIIEKIGNNVVISFNNIDFGADGVSRLTISGRTRNPQNAVQIRYTPKGESQITQAVSFACSEDYSQQSFDIDKICGQTENLSFVFMPGSDFDFEWFRFE
;
A
#
# COMPACT_ATOMS: atom_id res chain seq x y z
N MET A 1 -9.84 50.71 4.39
CA MET A 1 -9.24 49.89 5.45
C MET A 1 -9.36 48.43 5.00
N PHE A 2 -8.49 47.99 4.09
CA PHE A 2 -8.45 46.58 3.65
C PHE A 2 -7.17 45.95 4.21
N LYS A 3 -7.31 44.83 4.93
CA LYS A 3 -6.20 44.12 5.58
C LYS A 3 -6.55 42.64 5.64
N ASP A 4 -5.62 41.80 5.26
CA ASP A 4 -5.64 40.37 5.54
C ASP A 4 -4.71 40.11 6.72
N ARG A 5 -5.22 39.42 7.74
CA ARG A 5 -4.47 39.06 8.93
C ARG A 5 -4.57 37.56 9.15
N LEU A 6 -3.43 36.90 9.34
CA LEU A 6 -3.40 35.52 9.82
C LEU A 6 -4.09 35.46 11.18
N PHE A 7 -4.97 34.49 11.35
CA PHE A 7 -5.88 34.40 12.49
C PHE A 7 -5.72 33.09 13.26
N ASN A 8 -4.52 32.50 13.21
CA ASN A 8 -4.18 31.21 13.82
C ASN A 8 -3.90 31.29 15.33
N ASP A 9 -3.73 32.49 15.87
CA ASP A 9 -3.35 32.70 17.27
C ASP A 9 -4.51 32.50 18.25
N ASN A 10 -4.21 32.14 19.51
CA ASN A 10 -5.16 32.19 20.63
C ASN A 10 -6.46 31.38 20.44
N TRP A 11 -6.40 30.25 19.72
CA TRP A 11 -7.51 29.31 19.64
C TRP A 11 -7.49 28.34 20.81
N GLN A 12 -8.68 27.88 21.19
CA GLN A 12 -8.85 26.81 22.16
C GLN A 12 -9.65 25.67 21.53
N PHE A 13 -9.40 24.44 21.98
CA PHE A 13 -9.97 23.21 21.44
C PHE A 13 -10.64 22.36 22.52
N LEU A 14 -11.68 21.65 22.12
CA LEU A 14 -12.36 20.62 22.89
C LEU A 14 -12.78 19.48 21.94
N LEU A 15 -12.33 18.26 22.22
CA LEU A 15 -12.85 17.05 21.57
C LEU A 15 -14.08 16.54 22.33
N CYS A 16 -15.17 16.26 21.62
CA CYS A 16 -16.34 15.58 22.15
C CYS A 16 -16.60 14.28 21.39
N GLU A 17 -16.51 13.14 22.08
CA GLU A 17 -16.63 11.82 21.44
C GLU A 17 -18.10 11.38 21.20
N ASN A 18 -19.09 12.11 21.75
CA ASN A 18 -20.53 11.80 21.62
C ASN A 18 -21.35 13.02 21.15
N ASP A 19 -22.40 12.80 20.36
CA ASP A 19 -23.24 13.81 19.65
C ASP A 19 -24.09 14.75 20.56
N GLU A 20 -23.76 14.92 21.84
CA GLU A 20 -24.58 15.68 22.80
C GLU A 20 -24.17 17.16 22.94
N LEU A 21 -23.02 17.55 22.39
CA LEU A 21 -22.55 18.94 22.48
C LEU A 21 -23.16 19.80 21.37
N THR A 22 -23.70 20.94 21.76
CA THR A 22 -24.30 21.91 20.84
C THR A 22 -23.77 23.31 21.16
N ILE A 23 -23.98 24.26 20.25
CA ILE A 23 -23.62 25.66 20.47
C ILE A 23 -24.25 26.26 21.75
N ASN A 24 -25.34 25.67 22.26
CA ASN A 24 -26.03 26.16 23.45
C ASN A 24 -25.35 25.76 24.77
N ASN A 25 -24.60 24.66 24.80
CA ASN A 25 -24.00 24.10 26.02
C ASN A 25 -22.46 23.96 25.98
N VAL A 26 -21.84 24.23 24.82
CA VAL A 26 -20.37 24.10 24.62
C VAL A 26 -19.55 25.01 25.54
N ASP A 27 -20.01 26.24 25.80
CA ASP A 27 -19.27 27.21 26.62
C ASP A 27 -19.04 26.77 28.07
N GLY A 28 -19.90 25.89 28.59
CA GLY A 28 -19.79 25.33 29.95
C GLY A 28 -18.74 24.23 30.09
N LYS A 29 -18.03 23.88 29.00
CA LYS A 29 -16.98 22.86 28.98
C LYS A 29 -15.58 23.48 29.07
N SER A 30 -14.61 22.66 29.46
CA SER A 30 -13.21 23.07 29.54
C SER A 30 -12.54 22.92 28.17
N PHE A 31 -12.05 24.02 27.62
CA PHE A 31 -11.23 24.02 26.41
C PHE A 31 -9.74 24.09 26.78
N THR A 32 -8.87 23.61 25.89
CA THR A 32 -7.41 23.71 26.01
C THR A 32 -6.84 24.57 24.89
N ASP A 33 -5.85 25.41 25.19
CA ASP A 33 -5.19 26.21 24.15
C ASP A 33 -4.51 25.31 23.10
N VAL A 34 -4.63 25.68 21.84
CA VAL A 34 -4.03 24.98 20.70
C VAL A 34 -3.39 25.96 19.73
N GLU A 35 -2.43 25.46 18.96
CA GLU A 35 -1.82 26.17 17.84
C GLU A 35 -2.50 25.73 16.56
N LEU A 36 -2.94 26.68 15.74
CA LEU A 36 -3.33 26.42 14.36
C LEU A 36 -2.13 26.62 13.42
N PRO A 37 -1.97 25.78 12.39
CA PRO A 37 -2.86 24.66 12.04
C PRO A 37 -2.81 23.47 13.01
N HIS A 38 -3.96 22.84 13.26
CA HIS A 38 -4.13 21.80 14.29
C HIS A 38 -4.80 20.54 13.73
N ASP A 39 -4.15 19.41 13.95
CA ASP A 39 -4.66 18.06 13.73
C ASP A 39 -4.77 17.33 15.08
N TRP A 40 -5.98 17.06 15.58
CA TRP A 40 -6.15 16.48 16.91
C TRP A 40 -5.95 14.96 16.97
N LEU A 41 -5.80 14.28 15.83
CA LEU A 41 -5.64 12.83 15.76
C LEU A 41 -4.18 12.40 15.91
N ILE A 42 -3.23 13.20 15.40
CA ILE A 42 -1.83 12.81 15.24
C ILE A 42 -1.10 12.47 16.55
N GLY A 43 -1.61 12.97 17.68
CA GLY A 43 -1.03 12.73 19.00
C GLY A 43 -1.15 11.27 19.49
N ASP A 44 -2.12 10.50 18.98
CA ASP A 44 -2.37 9.12 19.40
C ASP A 44 -2.33 8.16 18.21
N THR A 45 -1.16 7.61 17.95
CA THR A 45 -0.87 6.63 16.89
C THR A 45 -1.71 5.35 16.99
N ARG A 46 -2.29 5.02 18.14
CA ARG A 46 -3.18 3.85 18.30
C ARG A 46 -4.63 4.15 17.94
N ASN A 47 -5.00 5.43 17.83
CA ASN A 47 -6.37 5.88 17.62
C ASN A 47 -6.46 6.95 16.52
N LEU A 48 -5.66 6.83 15.45
CA LEU A 48 -5.58 7.78 14.34
C LEU A 48 -6.89 7.96 13.54
N TYR A 49 -7.92 7.16 13.81
CA TYR A 49 -9.23 7.23 13.15
C TYR A 49 -10.39 7.32 14.16
N ARG A 50 -10.13 7.73 15.41
CA ARG A 50 -11.22 7.90 16.40
C ARG A 50 -12.24 8.93 15.93
N SER A 51 -13.52 8.61 16.09
CA SER A 51 -14.61 9.53 15.78
C SER A 51 -14.78 10.58 16.88
N GLY A 52 -15.25 11.77 16.52
CA GLY A 52 -15.59 12.83 17.46
C GLY A 52 -15.81 14.19 16.78
N ASP A 53 -16.43 15.09 17.52
CA ASP A 53 -16.66 16.47 17.14
C ASP A 53 -15.59 17.35 17.81
N GLY A 54 -14.72 17.94 16.99
CA GLY A 54 -13.71 18.90 17.43
C GLY A 54 -14.28 20.30 17.43
N TRP A 55 -14.51 20.85 18.62
CA TRP A 55 -14.94 22.23 18.81
C TRP A 55 -13.72 23.13 19.01
N TYR A 56 -13.68 24.21 18.24
CA TYR A 56 -12.71 25.28 18.40
C TYR A 56 -13.42 26.57 18.77
N ARG A 57 -12.79 27.37 19.63
CA ARG A 57 -13.27 28.71 19.97
C ARG A 57 -12.15 29.74 20.05
N LYS A 58 -12.50 30.98 19.76
CA LYS A 58 -11.60 32.14 19.87
C LYS A 58 -12.41 33.40 20.15
N SER A 59 -11.97 34.19 21.13
CA SER A 59 -12.43 35.57 21.31
C SER A 59 -11.58 36.52 20.46
N PHE A 60 -12.20 37.55 19.90
CA PHE A 60 -11.49 38.63 19.23
C PHE A 60 -12.27 39.94 19.34
N ASP A 61 -11.53 41.05 19.39
CA ASP A 61 -12.12 42.38 19.44
C ASP A 61 -12.43 42.92 18.04
N VAL A 62 -13.61 43.51 17.90
CA VAL A 62 -14.07 44.21 16.70
C VAL A 62 -14.17 45.70 17.01
N THR A 63 -13.53 46.53 16.19
CA THR A 63 -13.57 47.99 16.33
C THR A 63 -14.69 48.60 15.50
N GLU A 64 -15.13 49.82 15.83
CA GLU A 64 -16.10 50.59 15.03
C GLU A 64 -15.65 50.74 13.56
N ASP A 65 -14.34 50.91 13.35
CA ASP A 65 -13.76 50.99 12.01
C ASP A 65 -13.92 49.70 11.18
N MET A 66 -13.83 48.52 11.81
CA MET A 66 -14.05 47.23 11.13
C MET A 66 -15.50 47.09 10.65
N LEU A 67 -16.45 47.63 11.42
CA LEU A 67 -17.88 47.62 11.09
C LEU A 67 -18.26 48.56 9.94
N CYS A 68 -17.36 49.45 9.51
CA CYS A 68 -17.62 50.36 8.38
C CYS A 68 -17.62 49.65 7.01
N GLY A 69 -17.07 48.44 6.94
CA GLY A 69 -16.86 47.67 5.72
C GLY A 69 -17.47 46.27 5.77
N LYS A 70 -16.73 45.30 5.25
CA LYS A 70 -17.06 43.87 5.28
C LYS A 70 -15.96 43.10 6.02
N VAL A 71 -16.37 42.14 6.84
CA VAL A 71 -15.47 41.29 7.63
C VAL A 71 -15.71 39.84 7.26
N PHE A 72 -14.66 39.14 6.86
CA PHE A 72 -14.71 37.73 6.51
C PHE A 72 -13.78 36.90 7.41
N ILE A 73 -14.17 35.67 7.68
CA ILE A 73 -13.25 34.62 8.15
C ILE A 73 -13.08 33.61 7.03
N SER A 74 -11.84 33.42 6.61
CA SER A 74 -11.46 32.47 5.56
C SER A 74 -10.67 31.30 6.15
N PHE A 75 -10.99 30.09 5.72
CA PHE A 75 -10.31 28.86 6.11
C PHE A 75 -9.72 28.21 4.86
N ASP A 76 -8.42 27.88 4.89
CA ASP A 76 -7.78 27.17 3.78
C ASP A 76 -8.10 25.66 3.78
N GLY A 77 -8.63 25.14 4.88
CA GLY A 77 -9.11 23.76 4.99
C GLY A 77 -9.49 23.40 6.43
N VAL A 78 -10.64 22.73 6.57
CA VAL A 78 -11.13 22.17 7.84
C VAL A 78 -11.65 20.77 7.55
N TYR A 79 -11.03 19.74 8.13
CA TYR A 79 -11.44 18.36 7.93
C TYR A 79 -12.30 17.87 9.10
N MET A 80 -13.60 17.57 8.93
CA MET A 80 -14.48 17.95 7.80
C MET A 80 -15.88 18.29 8.32
N ASP A 81 -16.87 18.46 7.44
CA ASP A 81 -18.28 18.70 7.80
C ASP A 81 -18.44 19.79 8.88
N SER A 82 -17.89 20.95 8.56
CA SER A 82 -17.73 22.06 9.49
C SER A 82 -18.95 22.98 9.55
N THR A 83 -19.15 23.60 10.72
CA THR A 83 -20.17 24.65 10.91
C THR A 83 -19.58 25.81 11.71
N LEU A 84 -19.70 27.03 11.17
CA LEU A 84 -19.24 28.27 11.83
C LEU A 84 -20.38 28.95 12.59
N TYR A 85 -20.07 29.42 13.80
CA TYR A 85 -20.93 30.26 14.63
C TYR A 85 -20.18 31.48 15.13
N ILE A 86 -20.86 32.62 15.15
CA ILE A 86 -20.38 33.87 15.74
C ILE A 86 -21.42 34.33 16.75
N ASN A 87 -21.01 34.60 17.99
CA ASN A 87 -21.91 35.02 19.06
C ASN A 87 -23.15 34.11 19.19
N ARG A 88 -22.92 32.78 19.12
CA ARG A 88 -23.91 31.68 19.12
C ARG A 88 -24.87 31.63 17.92
N LYS A 89 -24.76 32.52 16.94
CA LYS A 89 -25.55 32.49 15.71
C LYS A 89 -24.79 31.71 14.63
N LYS A 90 -25.49 30.79 13.96
CA LYS A 90 -24.93 30.03 12.84
C LYS A 90 -24.70 30.97 11.65
N VAL A 91 -23.47 30.97 11.13
CA VAL A 91 -23.10 31.71 9.92
C VAL A 91 -23.28 30.83 8.68
N GLY A 92 -22.74 29.61 8.70
CA GLY A 92 -22.84 28.68 7.57
C GLY A 92 -22.19 27.32 7.82
N ASP A 93 -22.37 26.41 6.86
CA ASP A 93 -21.75 25.08 6.84
C ASP A 93 -20.74 25.01 5.69
N TRP A 94 -19.72 24.16 5.85
CA TRP A 94 -18.83 23.75 4.75
C TRP A 94 -18.48 22.27 4.87
N LYS A 95 -18.76 21.48 3.83
CA LYS A 95 -18.79 20.01 3.92
C LYS A 95 -17.48 19.33 3.53
N TYR A 96 -16.88 19.75 2.42
CA TYR A 96 -15.66 19.13 1.95
C TYR A 96 -14.46 19.54 2.81
N GLY A 97 -13.54 18.60 3.04
CA GLY A 97 -12.43 18.79 3.97
C GLY A 97 -11.22 19.52 3.37
N TYR A 98 -11.13 19.65 2.05
CA TYR A 98 -9.91 20.05 1.36
C TYR A 98 -10.01 21.35 0.54
N SER A 99 -11.23 21.83 0.27
CA SER A 99 -11.47 23.13 -0.36
C SER A 99 -11.33 24.28 0.64
N SER A 100 -10.80 25.41 0.16
CA SER A 100 -10.80 26.66 0.93
C SER A 100 -12.16 27.35 0.87
N PHE A 101 -12.57 28.02 1.94
CA PHE A 101 -13.86 28.72 1.99
C PHE A 101 -13.80 29.99 2.85
N SER A 102 -14.78 30.88 2.64
CA SER A 102 -14.82 32.20 3.25
C SER A 102 -16.26 32.55 3.63
N PHE A 103 -16.47 33.03 4.85
CA PHE A 103 -17.79 33.46 5.34
C PHE A 103 -17.80 34.97 5.64
N ASP A 104 -18.76 35.70 5.08
CA ASP A 104 -19.07 37.07 5.50
C ASP A 104 -19.72 37.03 6.89
N ILE A 105 -19.02 37.55 7.90
CA ILE A 105 -19.48 37.59 9.29
C ILE A 105 -20.01 38.96 9.71
N THR A 106 -20.09 39.93 8.79
CA THR A 106 -20.39 41.34 9.09
C THR A 106 -21.67 41.52 9.90
N ASP A 107 -22.73 40.77 9.56
CA ASP A 107 -24.03 40.88 10.24
C ASP A 107 -24.13 40.08 11.56
N TYR A 108 -23.05 39.39 11.94
CA TYR A 108 -23.00 38.50 13.11
C TYR A 108 -22.12 39.05 14.25
N ILE A 109 -21.32 40.07 13.97
CA ILE A 109 -20.42 40.72 14.91
C ILE A 109 -20.99 42.03 15.46
N SER A 110 -20.47 42.47 16.61
CA SER A 110 -20.76 43.78 17.22
C SER A 110 -19.47 44.43 17.71
N GLU A 111 -19.46 45.73 17.95
CA GLU A 111 -18.29 46.40 18.54
C GLU A 111 -17.93 45.76 19.90
N GLY A 112 -16.62 45.61 20.15
CA GLY A 112 -16.08 44.96 21.36
C GLY A 112 -15.74 43.47 21.14
N GLU A 113 -15.77 42.70 22.22
CA GLU A 113 -15.41 41.28 22.19
C GLU A 113 -16.48 40.45 21.47
N ASN A 114 -16.05 39.61 20.54
CA ASN A 114 -16.87 38.64 19.82
C ASN A 114 -16.31 37.23 19.98
N LEU A 115 -17.20 36.24 20.00
CA LEU A 115 -16.83 34.85 20.19
C LEU A 115 -17.09 34.02 18.93
N VAL A 116 -16.02 33.43 18.39
CA VAL A 116 -16.06 32.47 17.30
C VAL A 116 -16.16 31.07 17.85
N HIS A 117 -17.05 30.26 17.28
CA HIS A 117 -17.04 28.81 17.41
C HIS A 117 -17.04 28.16 16.04
N ILE A 118 -16.21 27.14 15.85
CA ILE A 118 -16.31 26.25 14.71
C ILE A 118 -16.23 24.80 15.19
N VAL A 119 -17.13 23.97 14.69
CA VAL A 119 -17.09 22.52 14.91
C VAL A 119 -16.63 21.85 13.63
N ALA A 120 -15.69 20.93 13.74
CA ALA A 120 -15.30 19.99 12.68
C ALA A 120 -15.74 18.59 13.12
N ARG A 121 -16.55 17.92 12.30
CA ARG A 121 -17.13 16.62 12.63
C ARG A 121 -16.35 15.52 11.95
N TYR A 122 -15.85 14.58 12.73
CA TYR A 122 -15.08 13.46 12.23
C TYR A 122 -15.77 12.14 12.59
N LYS A 123 -16.27 11.44 11.56
CA LYS A 123 -16.91 10.13 11.69
C LYS A 123 -16.17 9.14 10.80
N ALA A 124 -15.49 8.17 11.40
CA ALA A 124 -14.79 7.13 10.65
C ALA A 124 -15.71 5.92 10.38
N PRO A 125 -15.54 5.20 9.25
CA PRO A 125 -14.59 5.49 8.16
C PRO A 125 -15.12 6.56 7.18
N ASN A 126 -14.33 7.60 6.92
CA ASN A 126 -14.63 8.70 5.98
C ASN A 126 -13.51 8.98 4.96
N SER A 127 -12.44 8.18 4.95
CA SER A 127 -11.27 8.35 4.10
C SER A 127 -10.55 7.01 3.94
N ARG A 128 -9.88 6.79 2.79
CA ARG A 128 -9.02 5.61 2.56
C ARG A 128 -7.61 5.77 3.15
N TRP A 129 -7.13 7.01 3.20
CA TRP A 129 -5.86 7.42 3.82
C TRP A 129 -6.09 8.25 5.09
N TYR A 130 -5.01 8.59 5.80
CA TYR A 130 -5.09 9.49 6.94
C TYR A 130 -5.43 10.92 6.50
N SER A 131 -6.63 11.37 6.85
CA SER A 131 -7.09 12.73 6.57
C SER A 131 -6.58 13.76 7.59
N GLY A 132 -6.26 13.31 8.80
CA GLY A 132 -6.20 14.18 9.98
C GLY A 132 -7.59 14.71 10.33
N ALA A 133 -7.69 15.49 11.42
CA ALA A 133 -8.97 16.11 11.78
C ALA A 133 -8.80 17.47 12.44
N GLY A 134 -9.63 18.42 12.00
CA GLY A 134 -9.70 19.77 12.52
C GLY A 134 -9.28 20.86 11.55
N ILE A 135 -8.86 22.00 12.09
CA ILE A 135 -8.43 23.17 11.32
C ILE A 135 -6.95 22.97 10.96
N TYR A 136 -6.70 22.08 10.00
CA TYR A 136 -5.36 21.61 9.64
C TYR A 136 -4.63 22.52 8.63
N ARG A 137 -5.29 23.57 8.12
CA ARG A 137 -4.68 24.66 7.34
C ARG A 137 -4.97 26.03 7.96
N ASN A 138 -4.37 27.07 7.38
CA ASN A 138 -4.42 28.44 7.89
C ASN A 138 -5.84 29.05 7.92
N VAL A 139 -6.05 29.97 8.85
CA VAL A 139 -7.26 30.80 9.00
C VAL A 139 -6.89 32.27 8.86
N TYR A 140 -7.71 33.05 8.16
CA TYR A 140 -7.49 34.48 7.96
C TYR A 140 -8.72 35.29 8.37
N LEU A 141 -8.49 36.43 9.01
CA LEU A 141 -9.48 37.49 9.20
C LEU A 141 -9.24 38.54 8.12
N ARG A 142 -10.24 38.76 7.25
CA ARG A 142 -10.12 39.66 6.11
C ARG A 142 -11.06 40.84 6.25
N LEU A 143 -10.51 42.04 6.20
CA LEU A 143 -11.24 43.31 6.19
C LEU A 143 -11.30 43.84 4.76
N ARG A 144 -12.50 44.18 4.32
CA ARG A 144 -12.75 44.79 3.01
C ARG A 144 -13.54 46.08 3.19
N ASN A 145 -13.34 47.03 2.28
CA ASN A 145 -14.21 48.20 2.18
C ASN A 145 -15.58 47.81 1.58
N LYS A 146 -16.51 48.75 1.46
CA LYS A 146 -17.82 48.51 0.82
C LYS A 146 -17.70 48.13 -0.66
N ASP A 147 -16.80 48.81 -1.35
CA ASP A 147 -16.36 48.44 -2.70
C ASP A 147 -15.09 47.60 -2.54
N TYR A 148 -15.10 46.37 -3.06
CA TYR A 148 -13.98 45.44 -2.92
C TYR A 148 -13.88 44.45 -4.08
N ILE A 149 -12.71 43.84 -4.25
CA ILE A 149 -12.47 42.77 -5.22
C ILE A 149 -12.77 41.45 -4.52
N GLU A 150 -13.56 40.58 -5.16
CA GLU A 150 -13.93 39.28 -4.61
C GLU A 150 -12.69 38.41 -4.34
N GLU A 151 -12.74 37.57 -3.31
CA GLU A 151 -11.65 36.63 -3.02
C GLU A 151 -11.47 35.65 -4.19
N ASN A 152 -10.23 35.49 -4.67
CA ASN A 152 -9.93 34.73 -5.90
C ASN A 152 -10.67 35.25 -7.16
N GLY A 153 -11.17 36.49 -7.13
CA GLY A 153 -11.98 37.11 -8.19
C GLY A 153 -11.20 37.62 -9.40
N VAL A 154 -9.87 37.66 -9.35
CA VAL A 154 -9.00 38.05 -10.47
C VAL A 154 -8.61 36.80 -11.26
N TYR A 155 -8.93 36.74 -12.53
CA TYR A 155 -8.55 35.68 -13.46
C TYR A 155 -7.51 36.20 -14.46
N ILE A 156 -6.38 35.51 -14.57
CA ILE A 156 -5.23 35.89 -15.40
C ILE A 156 -4.93 34.77 -16.37
N SER A 157 -4.91 35.04 -17.67
CA SER A 157 -4.59 34.05 -18.70
C SER A 157 -3.57 34.62 -19.69
N PRO A 158 -2.28 34.31 -19.52
CA PRO A 158 -1.25 34.64 -20.51
C PRO A 158 -1.31 33.68 -21.69
N LYS A 159 -1.43 34.19 -22.92
CA LYS A 159 -1.38 33.41 -24.16
C LYS A 159 -0.35 34.01 -25.11
N PHE A 160 0.37 33.16 -25.84
CA PHE A 160 1.32 33.57 -26.87
C PHE A 160 0.62 33.52 -28.24
N GLU A 161 0.35 34.67 -28.83
CA GLU A 161 -0.44 34.85 -30.04
C GLU A 161 0.19 35.93 -30.92
N ASP A 162 0.19 35.75 -32.24
CA ASP A 162 0.71 36.74 -33.20
C ASP A 162 2.16 37.23 -32.93
N GLY A 163 2.98 36.40 -32.25
CA GLY A 163 4.38 36.71 -31.92
C GLY A 163 4.59 37.55 -30.66
N GLU A 164 3.55 37.75 -29.85
CA GLU A 164 3.61 38.48 -28.57
C GLU A 164 2.81 37.78 -27.45
N TRP A 165 3.02 38.17 -26.20
CA TRP A 165 2.23 37.65 -25.07
C TRP A 165 1.07 38.58 -24.73
N ASN A 166 -0.15 38.05 -24.83
CA ASN A 166 -1.37 38.70 -24.40
C ASN A 166 -1.76 38.18 -23.01
N VAL A 167 -1.79 39.07 -22.01
CA VAL A 167 -2.28 38.76 -20.66
C VAL A 167 -3.74 39.18 -20.57
N TYR A 168 -4.65 38.23 -20.72
CA TYR A 168 -6.08 38.44 -20.55
C TYR A 168 -6.43 38.49 -19.06
N ILE A 169 -7.19 39.49 -18.65
CA ILE A 169 -7.55 39.73 -17.25
C ILE A 169 -9.05 39.94 -17.13
N ASP A 170 -9.70 39.19 -16.24
CA ASP A 170 -11.09 39.41 -15.82
C ASP A 170 -11.15 39.57 -14.30
N THR A 171 -11.98 40.49 -13.80
CA THR A 171 -12.06 40.80 -12.36
C THR A 171 -13.51 40.87 -11.87
N GLU A 172 -13.80 40.02 -10.88
CA GLU A 172 -15.02 40.03 -10.08
C GLU A 172 -14.85 41.03 -8.92
N ALA A 173 -15.68 42.07 -8.88
CA ALA A 173 -15.65 43.10 -7.84
C ALA A 173 -17.04 43.63 -7.51
N VAL A 174 -17.23 43.96 -6.23
CA VAL A 174 -18.40 44.64 -5.67
C VAL A 174 -18.20 46.16 -5.77
N GLY A 175 -19.22 46.85 -6.29
CA GLY A 175 -19.20 48.30 -6.56
C GLY A 175 -18.78 48.66 -7.99
N ASP A 176 -19.03 49.90 -8.40
CA ASP A 176 -18.81 50.38 -9.78
C ASP A 176 -17.51 51.19 -9.94
N GLY A 177 -16.56 51.00 -9.01
CA GLY A 177 -15.28 51.68 -9.00
C GLY A 177 -14.41 51.39 -10.23
N ARG A 178 -13.47 52.30 -10.53
CA ARG A 178 -12.50 52.13 -11.63
C ARG A 178 -11.45 51.09 -11.22
N ILE A 179 -11.23 50.06 -12.05
CA ILE A 179 -10.21 49.03 -11.81
C ILE A 179 -8.99 49.28 -12.68
N VAL A 180 -7.81 49.27 -12.06
CA VAL A 180 -6.51 49.41 -12.72
C VAL A 180 -5.68 48.16 -12.46
N HIS A 181 -5.09 47.64 -13.52
CA HIS A 181 -4.17 46.51 -13.49
C HIS A 181 -2.76 46.96 -13.82
N SER A 182 -1.79 46.51 -13.05
CA SER A 182 -0.35 46.73 -13.29
C SER A 182 0.40 45.42 -13.19
N VAL A 183 1.09 45.02 -14.26
CA VAL A 183 1.98 43.86 -14.26
C VAL A 183 3.35 44.30 -13.78
N LEU A 184 3.83 43.65 -12.73
CA LEU A 184 5.12 43.86 -12.11
C LEU A 184 6.06 42.69 -12.41
N ASP A 185 7.30 42.99 -12.77
CA ASP A 185 8.36 41.99 -12.91
C ASP A 185 8.94 41.54 -11.56
N GLU A 186 9.93 40.65 -11.60
CA GLU A 186 10.67 40.14 -10.44
C GLU A 186 11.35 41.24 -9.57
N ASN A 187 11.56 42.43 -10.12
CA ASN A 187 12.16 43.58 -9.44
C ASN A 187 11.09 44.59 -8.96
N ASN A 188 9.81 44.22 -9.03
CA ASN A 188 8.66 45.08 -8.76
C ASN A 188 8.56 46.30 -9.69
N VAL A 189 9.11 46.22 -10.91
CA VAL A 189 8.99 47.27 -11.92
C VAL A 189 7.74 47.03 -12.77
N GLU A 190 6.92 48.07 -12.95
CA GLU A 190 5.74 48.00 -13.82
C GLU A 190 6.17 47.88 -15.30
N ILE A 191 5.72 46.81 -15.95
CA ILE A 191 6.02 46.51 -17.36
C ILE A 191 4.79 46.54 -18.26
N GLY A 192 3.60 46.77 -17.70
CA GLY A 192 2.36 46.94 -18.45
C GLY A 192 1.19 47.32 -17.55
N THR A 193 0.23 48.07 -18.10
CA THR A 193 -0.97 48.50 -17.39
C THR A 193 -2.21 48.49 -18.30
N ALA A 194 -3.38 48.23 -17.71
CA ALA A 194 -4.67 48.35 -18.36
C ALA A 194 -5.77 48.74 -17.35
N VAL A 195 -6.90 49.20 -17.86
CA VAL A 195 -8.05 49.67 -17.05
C VAL A 195 -9.31 48.97 -17.53
N GLY A 196 -10.14 48.51 -16.59
CA GLY A 196 -11.42 47.86 -16.86
C GLY A 196 -11.59 46.55 -16.10
N ARG A 197 -12.83 46.05 -16.02
CA ARG A 197 -13.13 44.74 -15.42
C ARG A 197 -12.63 43.56 -16.27
N SER A 198 -12.59 43.76 -17.58
CA SER A 198 -12.07 42.81 -18.57
C SER A 198 -11.13 43.56 -19.50
N CYS A 199 -9.86 43.17 -19.56
CA CYS A 199 -8.86 43.85 -20.38
C CYS A 199 -7.72 42.91 -20.80
N VAL A 200 -6.82 43.42 -21.65
CA VAL A 200 -5.64 42.71 -22.13
C VAL A 200 -4.41 43.61 -21.98
N ILE A 201 -3.33 43.06 -21.44
CA ILE A 201 -2.01 43.71 -21.39
C ILE A 201 -1.05 42.95 -22.29
N LYS A 202 -0.38 43.66 -23.20
CA LYS A 202 0.64 43.07 -24.08
C LYS A 202 2.01 43.15 -23.43
N ILE A 203 2.69 42.01 -23.33
CA ILE A 203 4.04 41.91 -22.77
C ILE A 203 4.96 41.34 -23.85
N LYS A 204 6.11 41.97 -24.03
CA LYS A 204 7.10 41.56 -25.02
C LYS A 204 8.24 40.81 -24.33
N ASP A 205 8.61 39.66 -24.89
CA ASP A 205 9.77 38.85 -24.50
C ASP A 205 9.91 38.59 -22.97
N PRO A 206 8.86 38.10 -22.27
CA PRO A 206 8.96 37.77 -20.85
C PRO A 206 9.87 36.56 -20.61
N LYS A 207 10.42 36.45 -19.39
CA LYS A 207 11.07 35.21 -18.96
C LYS A 207 10.00 34.14 -18.74
N LEU A 208 10.18 32.99 -19.37
CA LEU A 208 9.21 31.89 -19.28
C LEU A 208 9.35 31.14 -17.96
N TRP A 209 8.23 30.85 -17.32
CA TRP A 209 8.15 29.81 -16.29
C TRP A 209 8.45 28.45 -16.93
N ASP A 210 9.26 27.64 -16.26
CA ASP A 210 9.72 26.35 -16.79
C ASP A 210 10.03 25.37 -15.65
N ILE A 211 10.26 24.10 -16.00
CA ILE A 211 10.68 23.06 -15.07
C ILE A 211 11.97 23.49 -14.36
N TYR A 212 11.96 23.47 -13.03
CA TYR A 212 13.01 23.96 -12.13
C TYR A 212 13.35 25.46 -12.25
N LYS A 213 12.50 26.25 -12.92
CA LYS A 213 12.69 27.70 -13.13
C LYS A 213 11.37 28.45 -12.92
N GLY A 214 11.11 28.83 -11.67
CA GLY A 214 9.95 29.64 -11.28
C GLY A 214 10.07 31.13 -11.65
N ASN A 215 10.14 31.46 -12.94
CA ASN A 215 10.06 32.86 -13.39
C ASN A 215 8.62 33.37 -13.23
N LEU A 216 8.39 34.19 -12.21
CA LEU A 216 7.08 34.66 -11.79
C LEU A 216 6.94 36.18 -11.92
N TYR A 217 5.72 36.61 -12.21
CA TYR A 217 5.30 38.00 -12.32
C TYR A 217 4.13 38.24 -11.36
N THR A 218 3.89 39.50 -11.01
CA THR A 218 2.77 39.86 -10.13
C THR A 218 1.82 40.82 -10.84
N LEU A 219 0.54 40.48 -10.88
CA LEU A 219 -0.52 41.41 -11.25
C LEU A 219 -1.04 42.13 -10.01
N CYS A 220 -0.84 43.44 -9.94
CA CYS A 220 -1.49 44.32 -8.98
C CYS A 220 -2.82 44.80 -9.56
N THR A 221 -3.93 44.42 -8.95
CA THR A 221 -5.28 44.87 -9.31
C THR A 221 -5.79 45.81 -8.24
N ALA A 222 -6.02 47.08 -8.59
CA ALA A 222 -6.48 48.11 -7.67
C ALA A 222 -7.88 48.62 -8.08
N LEU A 223 -8.83 48.51 -7.17
CA LEU A 223 -10.17 49.09 -7.28
C LEU A 223 -10.19 50.48 -6.66
N TYR A 224 -10.64 51.49 -7.42
CA TYR A 224 -10.73 52.88 -6.97
C TYR A 224 -12.18 53.30 -6.76
N SER A 225 -12.46 53.93 -5.61
CA SER A 225 -13.70 54.65 -5.34
C SER A 225 -13.40 56.15 -5.37
N GLY A 226 -13.71 56.81 -6.48
CA GLY A 226 -13.19 58.14 -6.80
C GLY A 226 -11.67 58.12 -7.06
N GLU A 227 -10.93 58.98 -6.35
CA GLU A 227 -9.45 59.06 -6.42
C GLU A 227 -8.74 58.14 -5.40
N SER A 228 -9.50 57.52 -4.48
CA SER A 228 -8.95 56.69 -3.40
C SER A 228 -8.99 55.21 -3.78
N VAL A 229 -7.95 54.46 -3.42
CA VAL A 229 -7.93 52.99 -3.56
C VAL A 229 -8.88 52.39 -2.52
N ALA A 230 -9.96 51.77 -3.00
CA ALA A 230 -10.94 51.06 -2.18
C ALA A 230 -10.46 49.65 -1.85
N ASP A 231 -9.83 48.95 -2.79
CA ASP A 231 -9.26 47.62 -2.52
C ASP A 231 -8.09 47.34 -3.46
N ARG A 232 -7.23 46.40 -3.06
CA ARG A 232 -6.10 45.96 -3.87
C ARG A 232 -5.83 44.47 -3.64
N GLN A 233 -5.69 43.72 -4.74
CA GLN A 233 -5.20 42.35 -4.72
C GLN A 233 -3.90 42.20 -5.52
N MET A 234 -3.03 41.33 -5.03
CA MET A 234 -1.78 40.95 -5.69
C MET A 234 -1.89 39.47 -6.09
N ASN A 235 -1.75 39.18 -7.37
CA ASN A 235 -1.88 37.81 -7.88
C ASN A 235 -0.60 37.44 -8.65
N VAL A 236 0.03 36.34 -8.24
CA VAL A 236 1.20 35.81 -8.92
C VAL A 236 0.77 35.00 -10.14
N PHE A 237 1.51 35.12 -11.24
CA PHE A 237 1.32 34.33 -12.46
C PHE A 237 2.64 34.15 -13.21
N GLY A 238 2.67 33.35 -14.28
CA GLY A 238 3.86 33.15 -15.10
C GLY A 238 3.53 32.86 -16.57
N PHE A 239 4.51 33.09 -17.44
CA PHE A 239 4.37 32.89 -18.89
C PHE A 239 4.92 31.52 -19.28
N ARG A 240 4.11 30.67 -19.88
CA ARG A 240 4.51 29.34 -20.39
C ARG A 240 3.58 28.89 -21.49
N THR A 241 4.04 28.02 -22.37
CA THR A 241 3.16 27.28 -23.28
C THR A 241 3.17 25.81 -22.89
N VAL A 242 2.00 25.20 -22.76
CA VAL A 242 1.84 23.78 -22.48
C VAL A 242 0.94 23.17 -23.54
N SER A 243 1.28 21.97 -24.00
CA SER A 243 0.47 21.18 -24.91
C SER A 243 0.51 19.71 -24.49
N LEU A 244 -0.67 19.11 -24.36
CA LEU A 244 -0.87 17.68 -24.19
C LEU A 244 -1.17 17.09 -25.57
N ASP A 245 -0.13 16.66 -26.29
CA ASP A 245 -0.24 16.20 -27.67
C ASP A 245 -0.46 14.67 -27.69
N PRO A 246 -1.49 14.16 -28.37
CA PRO A 246 -1.80 12.72 -28.35
C PRO A 246 -0.76 11.86 -29.05
N GLN A 247 0.11 12.44 -29.89
CA GLN A 247 1.13 11.73 -30.67
C GLN A 247 2.54 11.96 -30.11
N LYS A 248 2.78 13.14 -29.53
CA LYS A 248 4.09 13.56 -29.02
C LYS A 248 4.16 13.58 -27.51
N GLY A 249 3.10 13.27 -26.78
CA GLY A 249 3.10 13.34 -25.32
C GLY A 249 3.13 14.78 -24.79
N PHE A 250 3.86 15.02 -23.71
CA PHE A 250 3.86 16.30 -23.01
C PHE A 250 4.87 17.28 -23.61
N ILE A 251 4.42 18.51 -23.90
CA ILE A 251 5.25 19.57 -24.47
C ILE A 251 5.14 20.83 -23.61
N ILE A 252 6.28 21.35 -23.15
CA ILE A 252 6.38 22.63 -22.45
C ILE A 252 7.39 23.54 -23.15
N ASN A 253 6.99 24.81 -23.38
CA ASN A 253 7.82 25.82 -24.04
C ASN A 253 8.45 25.32 -25.36
N GLY A 254 7.71 24.50 -26.12
CA GLY A 254 8.14 23.91 -27.40
C GLY A 254 9.07 22.69 -27.30
N ARG A 255 9.36 22.19 -26.10
CA ARG A 255 10.21 21.02 -25.86
C ARG A 255 9.38 19.82 -25.42
N HIS A 256 9.68 18.65 -25.98
CA HIS A 256 9.15 17.38 -25.50
C HIS A 256 9.81 17.01 -24.17
N GLU A 257 8.99 16.70 -23.17
CA GLU A 257 9.43 16.28 -21.85
C GLU A 257 8.51 15.16 -21.36
N LYS A 258 8.99 14.30 -20.45
CA LYS A 258 8.10 13.40 -19.70
C LYS A 258 7.83 13.99 -18.33
N MET A 259 6.59 13.84 -17.87
CA MET A 259 6.26 14.06 -16.45
C MET A 259 6.88 12.93 -15.64
N HIS A 260 7.96 13.24 -14.95
CA HIS A 260 8.59 12.41 -13.92
C HIS A 260 7.87 12.74 -12.62
N GLY A 261 6.64 12.23 -12.53
CA GLY A 261 5.69 12.61 -11.52
C GLY A 261 5.64 11.63 -10.35
N VAL A 262 5.18 12.13 -9.22
CA VAL A 262 4.80 11.32 -8.06
C VAL A 262 3.45 11.76 -7.51
N CYS A 263 2.68 10.81 -7.03
CA CYS A 263 1.50 11.07 -6.21
C CYS A 263 1.95 11.46 -4.79
N MET A 264 1.29 12.47 -4.21
CA MET A 264 1.55 12.98 -2.87
C MET A 264 0.22 13.14 -2.11
N HIS A 265 0.11 12.47 -0.97
CA HIS A 265 -0.88 12.82 0.06
C HIS A 265 -0.46 14.08 0.83
N HIS A 266 -1.38 14.65 1.60
CA HIS A 266 -1.21 15.97 2.23
C HIS A 266 -0.54 15.95 3.61
N ASP A 267 -0.36 14.79 4.25
CA ASP A 267 0.26 14.72 5.56
C ASP A 267 1.77 14.97 5.51
N LEU A 268 2.30 15.49 6.62
CA LEU A 268 3.69 15.85 6.80
C LEU A 268 4.36 14.92 7.85
N GLY A 269 4.03 13.62 7.80
CA GLY A 269 4.56 12.59 8.68
C GLY A 269 4.25 12.87 10.15
N ALA A 270 5.28 13.06 10.98
CA ALA A 270 5.11 13.32 12.42
C ALA A 270 4.31 14.61 12.75
N LEU A 271 4.12 15.51 11.78
CA LEU A 271 3.26 16.70 11.93
C LEU A 271 1.77 16.38 11.73
N GLY A 272 1.44 15.26 11.09
CA GLY A 272 0.09 14.91 10.69
C GLY A 272 -0.39 15.82 9.55
N ALA A 273 -1.66 16.15 9.54
CA ALA A 273 -2.23 17.04 8.53
C ALA A 273 -1.93 18.53 8.79
N ALA A 274 -1.39 18.90 9.96
CA ALA A 274 -1.12 20.30 10.29
C ALA A 274 -0.10 20.92 9.32
N MET A 275 -0.58 21.79 8.44
CA MET A 275 0.20 22.38 7.36
C MET A 275 1.39 23.16 7.92
N ASN A 276 2.60 22.80 7.49
CA ASN A 276 3.81 23.58 7.72
C ASN A 276 4.61 23.70 6.43
N GLU A 277 4.85 24.93 6.00
CA GLU A 277 5.52 25.22 4.74
C GLU A 277 6.97 24.71 4.68
N ALA A 278 7.74 24.84 5.76
CA ALA A 278 9.14 24.40 5.78
C ALA A 278 9.25 22.87 5.66
N ALA A 279 8.33 22.13 6.28
CA ALA A 279 8.26 20.67 6.14
C ALA A 279 7.82 20.24 4.73
N LEU A 280 6.84 20.92 4.12
CA LEU A 280 6.43 20.66 2.75
C LEU A 280 7.53 20.98 1.74
N LYS A 281 8.19 22.13 1.89
CA LYS A 281 9.34 22.50 1.06
C LYS A 281 10.44 21.45 1.14
N ARG A 282 10.72 20.91 2.33
CA ARG A 282 11.67 19.80 2.50
C ARG A 282 11.26 18.57 1.71
N GLN A 283 9.98 18.17 1.74
CA GLN A 283 9.51 17.05 0.91
C GLN A 283 9.78 17.33 -0.57
N LEU A 284 9.39 18.51 -1.07
CA LEU A 284 9.61 18.89 -2.47
C LEU A 284 11.10 18.96 -2.85
N ASP A 285 11.97 19.50 -1.99
CA ASP A 285 13.42 19.52 -2.20
C ASP A 285 13.98 18.09 -2.33
N ILE A 286 13.49 17.16 -1.50
CA ILE A 286 13.86 15.73 -1.58
C ILE A 286 13.37 15.13 -2.90
N LEU A 287 12.13 15.41 -3.32
CA LEU A 287 11.57 14.93 -4.59
C LEU A 287 12.42 15.40 -5.79
N ILE A 288 12.73 16.69 -5.85
CA ILE A 288 13.57 17.27 -6.90
C ILE A 288 14.96 16.63 -6.93
N SER A 289 15.53 16.29 -5.75
CA SER A 289 16.88 15.72 -5.67
C SER A 289 17.07 14.37 -6.38
N TYR A 290 15.98 13.68 -6.75
CA TYR A 290 16.03 12.47 -7.57
C TYR A 290 15.36 12.60 -8.94
N GLY A 291 15.05 13.83 -9.37
CA GLY A 291 14.57 14.11 -10.73
C GLY A 291 13.06 14.24 -10.89
N VAL A 292 12.29 14.34 -9.79
CA VAL A 292 10.85 14.64 -9.89
C VAL A 292 10.65 16.02 -10.49
N ASN A 293 9.79 16.12 -11.51
CA ASN A 293 9.42 17.40 -12.14
C ASN A 293 7.90 17.69 -12.11
N ALA A 294 7.10 16.74 -11.63
CA ALA A 294 5.65 16.86 -11.56
C ALA A 294 5.09 16.27 -10.26
N ILE A 295 4.00 16.84 -9.75
CA ILE A 295 3.28 16.37 -8.56
C ILE A 295 1.82 16.15 -8.95
N ARG A 296 1.23 15.06 -8.47
CA ARG A 296 -0.24 14.87 -8.47
C ARG A 296 -0.74 14.96 -7.03
N SER A 297 -1.69 15.85 -6.76
CA SER A 297 -2.25 16.07 -5.42
C SER A 297 -3.30 15.01 -5.05
N SER A 298 -2.86 13.76 -4.96
CA SER A 298 -3.72 12.59 -4.72
C SER A 298 -4.37 12.62 -3.32
N HIS A 299 -5.69 12.60 -3.17
CA HIS A 299 -6.74 12.77 -4.19
C HIS A 299 -7.69 13.89 -3.78
N ASN A 300 -7.12 15.08 -3.63
CA ASN A 300 -7.77 16.20 -3.01
C ASN A 300 -7.11 17.54 -3.36
N MET A 301 -7.91 18.59 -3.18
CA MET A 301 -7.48 19.95 -3.47
C MET A 301 -6.28 20.31 -2.57
N PRO A 302 -5.13 20.71 -3.17
CA PRO A 302 -3.87 20.88 -2.45
C PRO A 302 -3.92 22.08 -1.51
N SER A 303 -2.90 22.25 -0.66
CA SER A 303 -2.74 23.47 0.14
C SER A 303 -2.25 24.63 -0.74
N ARG A 304 -2.51 25.88 -0.32
CA ARG A 304 -1.99 27.07 -1.02
C ARG A 304 -0.46 27.06 -1.06
N GLU A 305 0.14 26.54 0.00
CA GLU A 305 1.59 26.38 0.15
C GLU A 305 2.16 25.41 -0.88
N LEU A 306 1.50 24.28 -1.17
CA LEU A 306 1.93 23.36 -2.22
C LEU A 306 1.91 24.03 -3.60
N VAL A 307 0.79 24.67 -3.96
CA VAL A 307 0.66 25.35 -5.26
C VAL A 307 1.71 26.45 -5.41
N ARG A 308 1.93 27.26 -4.36
CA ARG A 308 2.94 28.32 -4.36
C ARG A 308 4.36 27.78 -4.47
N LEU A 309 4.71 26.76 -3.69
CA LEU A 309 6.04 26.15 -3.77
C LEU A 309 6.26 25.51 -5.15
N CYS A 310 5.27 24.86 -5.74
CA CYS A 310 5.37 24.35 -7.11
C CYS A 310 5.62 25.47 -8.13
N ASN A 311 4.98 26.64 -7.99
CA ASN A 311 5.28 27.80 -8.83
C ASN A 311 6.72 28.28 -8.68
N GLU A 312 7.16 28.48 -7.44
CA GLU A 312 8.50 29.04 -7.12
C GLU A 312 9.62 28.07 -7.54
N MET A 313 9.40 26.77 -7.32
CA MET A 313 10.39 25.72 -7.57
C MET A 313 10.34 25.20 -9.01
N GLY A 314 9.33 25.56 -9.81
CA GLY A 314 9.17 25.07 -11.17
C GLY A 314 8.78 23.59 -11.24
N LEU A 315 7.82 23.16 -10.42
CA LEU A 315 7.23 21.82 -10.47
C LEU A 315 5.88 21.90 -11.17
N LEU A 316 5.60 20.95 -12.07
CA LEU A 316 4.28 20.79 -12.69
C LEU A 316 3.30 20.22 -11.66
N LEU A 317 2.03 20.60 -11.76
CA LEU A 317 0.97 20.14 -10.86
C LEU A 317 -0.22 19.61 -11.66
N ASP A 318 -0.51 18.33 -11.45
CA ASP A 318 -1.83 17.73 -11.68
C ASP A 318 -2.64 17.94 -10.39
N ASP A 319 -3.47 18.99 -10.44
CA ASP A 319 -4.31 19.40 -9.32
C ASP A 319 -5.59 18.57 -9.37
N GLU A 320 -5.91 17.87 -8.28
CA GLU A 320 -6.99 16.87 -8.25
C GLU A 320 -8.08 17.20 -7.24
N SER A 321 -9.35 16.98 -7.60
CA SER A 321 -10.48 17.36 -6.75
C SER A 321 -11.07 16.24 -5.90
N PHE A 322 -11.42 15.09 -6.48
CA PHE A 322 -12.32 14.12 -5.83
C PHE A 322 -11.81 12.68 -5.88
N ASP A 323 -11.94 11.97 -4.75
CA ASP A 323 -11.76 10.52 -4.69
C ASP A 323 -13.07 9.74 -4.87
N MET A 324 -14.22 10.42 -4.84
CA MET A 324 -15.55 9.83 -5.05
C MET A 324 -16.51 10.88 -5.61
N TRP A 325 -17.52 10.43 -6.39
CA TRP A 325 -18.62 11.27 -6.88
C TRP A 325 -19.93 10.91 -6.17
N GLU A 326 -20.89 10.26 -6.85
CA GLU A 326 -22.17 9.86 -6.26
C GLU A 326 -22.06 8.49 -5.58
N ASP A 327 -21.21 7.59 -6.09
CA ASP A 327 -20.90 6.30 -5.46
C ASP A 327 -19.82 6.48 -4.37
N SER A 328 -20.07 5.97 -3.16
CA SER A 328 -19.14 6.07 -2.03
C SER A 328 -18.03 5.02 -2.08
N LYS A 329 -16.85 5.35 -1.54
CA LYS A 329 -15.74 4.42 -1.28
C LYS A 329 -15.68 3.98 0.18
N THR A 330 -16.14 4.83 1.10
CA THR A 330 -16.31 4.52 2.54
C THR A 330 -17.67 5.03 3.05
N GLU A 331 -18.07 4.64 4.26
CA GLU A 331 -19.43 4.92 4.78
C GLU A 331 -19.72 6.43 4.94
N PHE A 332 -18.74 7.22 5.39
CA PHE A 332 -18.93 8.62 5.76
C PHE A 332 -18.10 9.61 4.90
N ASP A 333 -17.64 9.19 3.73
CA ASP A 333 -16.89 10.06 2.81
C ASP A 333 -17.74 11.18 2.19
N TYR A 334 -17.17 11.86 1.19
CA TYR A 334 -17.78 13.02 0.57
C TYR A 334 -18.97 12.70 -0.36
N ALA A 335 -19.18 11.45 -0.78
CA ALA A 335 -20.25 11.10 -1.72
C ALA A 335 -21.64 11.51 -1.21
N ARG A 336 -21.85 11.47 0.11
CA ARG A 336 -23.10 11.91 0.77
C ARG A 336 -23.40 13.41 0.63
N PHE A 337 -22.41 14.22 0.27
CA PHE A 337 -22.53 15.67 0.06
C PHE A 337 -22.37 16.07 -1.41
N PHE A 338 -21.70 15.24 -2.22
CA PHE A 338 -21.33 15.55 -3.59
C PHE A 338 -22.49 16.12 -4.43
N PRO A 339 -23.70 15.52 -4.49
CA PRO A 339 -24.77 16.02 -5.35
C PRO A 339 -25.20 17.46 -5.05
N GLN A 340 -25.05 17.93 -3.80
CA GLN A 340 -25.44 19.28 -3.41
C GLN A 340 -24.26 20.27 -3.41
N TRP A 341 -23.02 19.78 -3.27
CA TRP A 341 -21.86 20.62 -2.98
C TRP A 341 -20.82 20.72 -4.10
N TYR A 342 -20.80 19.80 -5.08
CA TYR A 342 -19.72 19.75 -6.09
C TYR A 342 -19.49 21.09 -6.81
N LYS A 343 -20.55 21.86 -7.14
CA LYS A 343 -20.40 23.16 -7.81
C LYS A 343 -19.67 24.19 -6.95
N THR A 344 -20.01 24.21 -5.67
CA THR A 344 -19.40 25.11 -4.69
C THR A 344 -17.92 24.76 -4.51
N ASP A 345 -17.62 23.47 -4.40
CA ASP A 345 -16.26 22.99 -4.21
C ASP A 345 -15.39 23.16 -5.47
N VAL A 346 -15.92 22.88 -6.68
CA VAL A 346 -15.21 23.14 -7.95
C VAL A 346 -14.97 24.63 -8.15
N ALA A 347 -15.93 25.50 -7.81
CA ALA A 347 -15.74 26.94 -7.88
C ALA A 347 -14.63 27.42 -6.93
N ALA A 348 -14.64 26.95 -5.68
CA ALA A 348 -13.64 27.30 -4.69
C ALA A 348 -12.23 26.85 -5.12
N TRP A 349 -12.13 25.62 -5.62
CA TRP A 349 -10.90 25.01 -6.11
C TRP A 349 -10.32 25.74 -7.33
N VAL A 350 -11.06 25.77 -8.44
CA VAL A 350 -10.54 26.31 -9.70
C VAL A 350 -10.25 27.80 -9.59
N LYS A 351 -11.13 28.59 -8.93
CA LYS A 351 -10.86 30.02 -8.77
C LYS A 351 -9.59 30.30 -7.97
N ARG A 352 -9.31 29.49 -6.95
CA ARG A 352 -8.11 29.62 -6.12
C ARG A 352 -6.84 29.41 -6.94
N ASP A 353 -6.84 28.39 -7.80
CA ASP A 353 -5.60 27.88 -8.38
C ASP A 353 -5.37 28.25 -9.86
N ARG A 354 -6.40 28.68 -10.59
CA ARG A 354 -6.36 28.94 -12.06
C ARG A 354 -5.30 29.93 -12.55
N ASN A 355 -4.73 30.77 -11.70
CA ASN A 355 -3.71 31.73 -12.10
C ASN A 355 -2.27 31.18 -12.00
N ASN A 356 -2.10 30.02 -11.38
CA ASN A 356 -0.78 29.49 -11.02
C ASN A 356 -0.13 28.78 -12.20
N PRO A 357 1.12 29.11 -12.56
CA PRO A 357 1.77 28.46 -13.68
C PRO A 357 2.16 26.99 -13.48
N CYS A 358 2.24 26.50 -12.24
CA CYS A 358 2.47 25.07 -12.00
C CYS A 358 1.29 24.20 -12.43
N VAL A 359 0.05 24.70 -12.30
CA VAL A 359 -1.16 23.93 -12.58
C VAL A 359 -1.29 23.73 -14.08
N ILE A 360 -1.22 22.48 -14.53
CA ILE A 360 -1.36 22.11 -15.94
C ILE A 360 -2.55 21.21 -16.20
N MET A 361 -3.06 20.53 -15.18
CA MET A 361 -4.22 19.64 -15.25
C MET A 361 -5.17 19.88 -14.08
N TRP A 362 -6.46 19.74 -14.37
CA TRP A 362 -7.56 19.66 -13.40
C TRP A 362 -8.11 18.23 -13.41
N SER A 363 -7.61 17.35 -12.54
CA SER A 363 -8.14 15.99 -12.40
C SER A 363 -9.46 16.01 -11.63
N ILE A 364 -10.56 15.70 -12.33
CA ILE A 364 -11.91 15.77 -11.75
C ILE A 364 -12.28 14.54 -10.91
N GLY A 365 -11.41 13.53 -10.85
CA GLY A 365 -11.72 12.28 -10.17
C GLY A 365 -10.61 11.24 -10.23
N ASN A 366 -10.45 10.49 -9.14
CA ASN A 366 -9.58 9.33 -9.04
C ASN A 366 -10.38 8.04 -8.83
N GLU A 367 -10.17 7.04 -9.69
CA GLU A 367 -10.74 5.68 -9.57
C GLU A 367 -12.24 5.70 -9.24
N ILE A 368 -12.96 6.53 -9.97
CA ILE A 368 -14.36 6.80 -9.68
C ILE A 368 -15.24 5.64 -10.15
N ALA A 369 -15.90 4.97 -9.20
CA ALA A 369 -16.77 3.82 -9.47
C ALA A 369 -17.89 4.15 -10.47
N ASP A 370 -18.47 5.36 -10.40
CA ASP A 370 -19.52 5.85 -11.29
C ASP A 370 -19.13 5.73 -12.77
N THR A 371 -17.84 5.91 -13.10
CA THR A 371 -17.32 5.88 -14.48
C THR A 371 -17.38 4.48 -15.11
N ASN A 372 -17.43 3.44 -14.28
CA ASN A 372 -17.54 2.05 -14.71
C ASN A 372 -18.97 1.52 -14.51
N SER A 373 -19.61 1.88 -13.39
CA SER A 373 -20.88 1.30 -12.95
C SER A 373 -22.05 1.59 -13.91
N SER A 374 -22.08 2.76 -14.54
CA SER A 374 -23.13 3.12 -15.49
C SER A 374 -22.77 4.32 -16.39
N LEU A 375 -23.65 4.64 -17.34
CA LEU A 375 -23.50 5.87 -18.15
C LEU A 375 -23.67 7.15 -17.32
N ARG A 376 -24.16 7.07 -16.08
CA ARG A 376 -24.26 8.21 -15.16
C ARG A 376 -22.89 8.84 -14.91
N GLY A 377 -21.81 8.04 -14.83
CA GLY A 377 -20.46 8.55 -14.68
C GLY A 377 -20.04 9.51 -15.81
N LEU A 378 -20.46 9.23 -17.07
CA LEU A 378 -20.20 10.14 -18.18
C LEU A 378 -20.97 11.47 -18.06
N GLU A 379 -22.20 11.44 -17.52
CA GLU A 379 -22.97 12.65 -17.27
C GLU A 379 -22.33 13.50 -16.17
N VAL A 380 -21.89 12.88 -15.07
CA VAL A 380 -21.22 13.59 -13.98
C VAL A 380 -19.89 14.16 -14.44
N ALA A 381 -19.10 13.42 -15.23
CA ALA A 381 -17.86 13.93 -15.83
C ALA A 381 -18.10 15.17 -16.70
N ARG A 382 -19.20 15.19 -17.49
CA ARG A 382 -19.61 16.38 -18.25
C ARG A 382 -19.96 17.55 -17.34
N MET A 383 -20.76 17.31 -16.31
CA MET A 383 -21.14 18.34 -15.33
C MET A 383 -19.92 18.96 -14.65
N LEU A 384 -18.93 18.15 -14.28
CA LEU A 384 -17.68 18.60 -13.66
C LEU A 384 -16.82 19.40 -14.64
N LYS A 385 -16.60 18.91 -15.88
CA LYS A 385 -15.85 19.66 -16.90
C LYS A 385 -16.51 20.99 -17.22
N GLU A 386 -17.84 21.03 -17.35
CA GLU A 386 -18.59 22.28 -17.58
C GLU A 386 -18.41 23.28 -16.43
N GLU A 387 -18.45 22.81 -15.17
CA GLU A 387 -18.23 23.69 -14.03
C GLU A 387 -16.76 24.14 -13.92
N VAL A 388 -15.78 23.30 -14.26
CA VAL A 388 -14.37 23.72 -14.37
C VAL A 388 -14.22 24.82 -15.43
N LEU A 389 -14.75 24.62 -16.64
CA LEU A 389 -14.68 25.60 -17.73
C LEU A 389 -15.40 26.91 -17.43
N LYS A 390 -16.39 26.90 -16.55
CA LYS A 390 -17.05 28.13 -16.09
C LYS A 390 -16.11 29.01 -15.26
N HIS A 391 -15.16 28.41 -14.53
CA HIS A 391 -14.20 29.13 -13.68
C HIS A 391 -12.80 29.23 -14.30
N ASP A 392 -12.46 28.43 -15.31
CA ASP A 392 -11.26 28.56 -16.15
C ASP A 392 -11.60 28.55 -17.65
N PRO A 393 -12.34 29.56 -18.17
CA PRO A 393 -12.89 29.54 -19.52
C PRO A 393 -11.87 29.73 -20.65
N ARG A 394 -10.63 30.14 -20.34
CA ARG A 394 -9.53 30.20 -21.31
C ARG A 394 -8.57 29.03 -21.18
N GLU A 395 -8.92 28.02 -20.38
CA GLU A 395 -8.17 26.77 -20.24
C GLU A 395 -6.70 27.05 -19.91
N ASN A 396 -6.46 27.67 -18.75
CA ASN A 396 -5.10 27.80 -18.22
C ASN A 396 -4.53 26.41 -17.88
N ALA A 397 -5.40 25.48 -17.50
CA ALA A 397 -5.11 24.05 -17.38
C ALA A 397 -6.24 23.22 -18.01
N VAL A 398 -5.92 21.96 -18.35
CA VAL A 398 -6.84 21.04 -19.04
C VAL A 398 -7.53 20.09 -18.08
N CYS A 399 -8.79 19.76 -18.33
CA CYS A 399 -9.57 18.85 -17.48
C CYS A 399 -9.23 17.39 -17.79
N THR A 400 -8.84 16.60 -16.77
CA THR A 400 -8.37 15.21 -16.89
C THR A 400 -9.12 14.28 -15.94
N ILE A 401 -8.93 12.96 -16.08
CA ILE A 401 -9.44 11.94 -15.15
C ILE A 401 -8.36 10.90 -14.91
N ALA A 402 -8.27 10.38 -13.68
CA ALA A 402 -7.42 9.24 -13.32
C ALA A 402 -8.26 7.99 -13.10
N SER A 403 -8.05 6.94 -13.90
CA SER A 403 -8.92 5.76 -13.88
C SER A 403 -8.15 4.44 -13.87
N ASN A 404 -8.46 3.58 -12.91
CA ASN A 404 -8.13 2.16 -12.92
C ASN A 404 -9.10 1.33 -13.77
N TYR A 405 -10.18 1.95 -14.29
CA TYR A 405 -11.20 1.31 -15.12
C TYR A 405 -10.97 1.47 -16.63
N MET A 406 -9.78 1.89 -17.07
CA MET A 406 -9.52 2.15 -18.50
C MET A 406 -9.72 0.92 -19.40
N ALA A 407 -9.64 -0.30 -18.87
CA ALA A 407 -9.92 -1.52 -19.63
C ALA A 407 -11.41 -1.70 -19.99
N TRP A 408 -12.33 -0.91 -19.43
CA TRP A 408 -13.76 -1.08 -19.58
C TRP A 408 -14.40 0.05 -20.41
N GLU A 409 -15.40 -0.32 -21.21
CA GLU A 409 -16.04 0.54 -22.21
C GLU A 409 -16.60 1.85 -21.64
N ASN A 410 -17.20 1.81 -20.44
CA ASN A 410 -17.80 3.02 -19.85
C ASN A 410 -16.74 4.05 -19.44
N ALA A 411 -15.61 3.62 -18.86
CA ALA A 411 -14.52 4.51 -18.52
C ALA A 411 -13.86 5.07 -19.79
N GLN A 412 -13.72 4.24 -20.83
CA GLN A 412 -13.27 4.67 -22.16
C GLN A 412 -14.17 5.76 -22.77
N LYS A 413 -15.50 5.70 -22.59
CA LYS A 413 -16.40 6.79 -23.02
C LYS A 413 -16.15 8.10 -22.29
N VAL A 414 -15.77 8.05 -21.01
CA VAL A 414 -15.37 9.24 -20.24
C VAL A 414 -14.07 9.81 -20.78
N ALA A 415 -13.04 8.96 -20.95
CA ALA A 415 -11.77 9.35 -21.56
C ALA A 415 -11.97 9.91 -22.98
N ASP A 416 -12.87 9.32 -23.78
CA ASP A 416 -13.18 9.81 -25.12
C ASP A 416 -13.83 11.18 -25.13
N TYR A 417 -14.65 11.49 -24.11
CA TYR A 417 -15.23 12.82 -23.98
C TYR A 417 -14.21 13.88 -23.53
N LEU A 418 -13.33 13.52 -22.60
CA LEU A 418 -12.30 14.43 -22.12
C LEU A 418 -11.20 14.63 -23.18
N LYS A 419 -10.77 13.55 -23.82
CA LYS A 419 -9.56 13.37 -24.66
C LYS A 419 -8.24 13.31 -23.87
N GLN A 420 -8.30 13.36 -22.53
CA GLN A 420 -7.17 13.23 -21.63
C GLN A 420 -7.41 12.03 -20.71
N GLY A 421 -6.84 10.88 -21.07
CA GLY A 421 -7.00 9.64 -20.30
C GLY A 421 -5.82 9.42 -19.36
N GLY A 422 -6.04 9.55 -18.05
CA GLY A 422 -5.12 9.12 -17.01
C GLY A 422 -5.35 7.66 -16.66
N TYR A 423 -4.28 6.87 -16.72
CA TYR A 423 -4.30 5.43 -16.49
C TYR A 423 -3.69 5.10 -15.13
N ASN A 424 -4.48 4.54 -14.23
CA ASN A 424 -3.97 3.93 -13.01
C ASN A 424 -3.64 2.45 -13.32
N TYR A 425 -2.37 2.07 -13.13
CA TYR A 425 -1.89 0.67 -13.19
C TYR A 425 -2.23 -0.10 -14.48
N ALA A 426 -2.37 0.64 -15.57
CA ALA A 426 -2.84 0.14 -16.85
C ALA A 426 -1.84 0.41 -17.99
N GLU A 427 -0.55 0.45 -17.67
CA GLU A 427 0.57 0.67 -18.60
C GLU A 427 0.49 -0.31 -19.81
N ARG A 428 0.01 -1.53 -19.56
CA ARG A 428 -0.19 -2.58 -20.60
C ARG A 428 -1.18 -2.19 -21.70
N LEU A 429 -1.99 -1.15 -21.50
CA LEU A 429 -2.99 -0.68 -22.46
C LEU A 429 -2.51 0.49 -23.33
N TYR A 430 -1.36 1.11 -23.02
CA TYR A 430 -0.92 2.35 -23.68
C TYR A 430 -0.86 2.21 -25.20
N GLU A 431 -0.11 1.23 -25.71
CA GLU A 431 0.03 1.03 -27.15
C GLU A 431 -1.30 0.66 -27.82
N GLN A 432 -2.09 -0.19 -27.18
CA GLN A 432 -3.37 -0.65 -27.72
C GLN A 432 -4.33 0.54 -27.86
N HIS A 433 -4.57 1.28 -26.78
CA HIS A 433 -5.51 2.38 -26.78
C HIS A 433 -5.00 3.57 -27.58
N HIS A 434 -3.70 3.83 -27.65
CA HIS A 434 -3.17 4.85 -28.55
C HIS A 434 -3.48 4.54 -30.03
N ARG A 435 -3.42 3.25 -30.41
CA ARG A 435 -3.79 2.81 -31.77
C ARG A 435 -5.29 2.93 -32.04
N GLU A 436 -6.12 2.58 -31.06
CA GLU A 436 -7.58 2.60 -31.16
C GLU A 436 -8.15 4.03 -31.05
N HIS A 437 -7.48 4.88 -30.28
CA HIS A 437 -7.86 6.25 -29.95
C HIS A 437 -6.67 7.22 -30.17
N PRO A 438 -6.26 7.46 -31.43
CA PRO A 438 -5.08 8.26 -31.75
C PRO A 438 -5.21 9.76 -31.41
N ASP A 439 -6.40 10.19 -31.00
CA ASP A 439 -6.72 11.55 -30.55
C ASP A 439 -6.68 11.71 -29.02
N TRP A 440 -6.40 10.65 -28.26
CA TRP A 440 -6.27 10.71 -26.81
C TRP A 440 -4.85 11.06 -26.39
N PHE A 441 -4.73 11.99 -25.45
CA PHE A 441 -3.53 12.13 -24.64
C PHE A 441 -3.54 11.04 -23.55
N ILE A 442 -2.49 10.23 -23.50
CA ILE A 442 -2.31 9.12 -22.55
C ILE A 442 -1.16 9.46 -21.60
N TYR A 443 -1.37 9.22 -20.31
CA TYR A 443 -0.32 9.28 -19.29
C TYR A 443 -0.66 8.33 -18.14
N GLY A 444 0.35 7.93 -17.37
CA GLY A 444 0.15 7.19 -16.13
C GLY A 444 -0.25 8.12 -15.00
N SER A 445 -1.54 8.22 -14.67
CA SER A 445 -2.00 9.01 -13.53
C SER A 445 -1.66 8.37 -12.18
N GLU A 446 -1.42 7.06 -12.18
CA GLU A 446 -0.93 6.31 -11.01
C GLU A 446 -0.20 5.04 -11.47
N THR A 447 1.08 4.90 -11.11
CA THR A 447 1.91 3.77 -11.58
C THR A 447 2.66 3.07 -10.45
N SER A 448 3.15 1.87 -10.78
CA SER A 448 3.91 0.99 -9.90
C SER A 448 3.15 0.46 -8.68
N SER A 449 2.95 1.26 -7.63
CA SER A 449 2.47 0.79 -6.32
C SER A 449 3.30 -0.38 -5.74
N ALA A 450 4.61 -0.42 -6.04
CA ALA A 450 5.55 -1.30 -5.37
C ALA A 450 5.69 -0.89 -3.89
N VAL A 451 5.76 -1.87 -2.99
CA VAL A 451 5.79 -1.66 -1.53
C VAL A 451 7.16 -2.03 -0.98
N ARG A 452 7.68 -1.24 -0.04
CA ARG A 452 9.04 -1.42 0.51
C ARG A 452 9.18 -0.78 1.89
N SER A 453 10.03 -1.37 2.72
CA SER A 453 10.44 -0.83 4.02
C SER A 453 11.92 -0.49 4.00
N ARG A 454 12.27 0.71 4.45
CA ARG A 454 13.65 1.21 4.40
C ARG A 454 14.63 0.25 5.07
N GLY A 455 15.61 -0.24 4.32
CA GLY A 455 16.70 -1.08 4.85
C GLY A 455 16.28 -2.49 5.28
N ILE A 456 15.10 -2.96 4.85
CA ILE A 456 14.63 -4.33 5.04
C ILE A 456 14.85 -5.10 3.75
N TYR A 457 15.51 -6.26 3.82
CA TYR A 457 15.86 -7.06 2.65
C TYR A 457 15.45 -8.51 2.90
N HIS A 458 14.38 -8.97 2.24
CA HIS A 458 13.95 -10.37 2.30
C HIS A 458 14.56 -11.13 1.12
N LEU A 459 15.33 -12.18 1.43
CA LEU A 459 16.11 -12.95 0.47
C LEU A 459 15.51 -14.35 0.26
N PRO A 460 15.70 -14.97 -0.93
CA PRO A 460 16.41 -14.42 -2.09
C PRO A 460 15.59 -13.38 -2.86
N ALA A 461 16.25 -12.36 -3.41
CA ALA A 461 15.59 -11.26 -4.14
C ALA A 461 14.91 -11.69 -5.45
N SER A 462 15.16 -12.92 -5.92
CA SER A 462 14.50 -13.52 -7.08
C SER A 462 13.10 -14.07 -6.77
N VAL A 463 12.68 -14.09 -5.50
CA VAL A 463 11.36 -14.56 -5.07
C VAL A 463 10.50 -13.34 -4.73
N ASP A 464 9.33 -13.24 -5.36
CA ASP A 464 8.35 -12.21 -5.04
C ASP A 464 7.72 -12.49 -3.68
N ILE A 465 7.85 -11.54 -2.76
CA ILE A 465 7.35 -11.64 -1.38
C ILE A 465 6.54 -10.38 -1.12
N LEU A 466 5.21 -10.53 -1.05
CA LEU A 466 4.33 -9.41 -0.72
C LEU A 466 4.22 -9.19 0.80
N THR A 467 4.04 -10.27 1.56
CA THR A 467 3.91 -10.24 3.02
C THR A 467 4.95 -11.12 3.72
N HIS A 468 5.27 -10.78 4.96
CA HIS A 468 6.33 -11.40 5.74
C HIS A 468 6.06 -11.31 7.26
N GLU A 469 6.71 -12.16 8.08
CA GLU A 469 6.41 -12.30 9.53
C GLU A 469 6.79 -11.07 10.38
N ASP A 470 7.63 -10.19 9.84
CA ASP A 470 8.02 -8.93 10.45
C ASP A 470 7.08 -7.77 10.12
N LEU A 471 6.03 -8.03 9.33
CA LEU A 471 5.09 -7.02 8.83
C LEU A 471 5.79 -5.89 8.04
N GLN A 472 6.92 -6.20 7.41
CA GLN A 472 7.67 -5.26 6.56
C GLN A 472 7.62 -5.71 5.09
N CYS A 473 7.95 -4.80 4.18
CA CYS A 473 8.11 -5.10 2.75
C CYS A 473 9.58 -5.01 2.34
N SER A 474 10.02 -5.82 1.38
CA SER A 474 11.43 -5.87 0.99
C SER A 474 11.83 -4.71 0.08
N ASP A 475 12.96 -4.08 0.36
CA ASP A 475 13.56 -3.01 -0.45
C ASP A 475 14.45 -3.57 -1.59
N MET A 476 14.45 -4.89 -1.82
CA MET A 476 15.16 -5.55 -2.93
C MET A 476 14.43 -5.50 -4.29
N ALA A 477 13.34 -4.73 -4.37
CA ALA A 477 12.45 -4.62 -5.53
C ALA A 477 11.62 -5.89 -5.85
N ASN A 478 11.39 -6.76 -4.87
CA ASN A 478 10.62 -8.01 -5.00
C ASN A 478 9.28 -8.00 -4.24
N SER A 479 8.76 -6.82 -3.91
CA SER A 479 7.49 -6.64 -3.22
C SER A 479 6.59 -5.69 -4.02
N CYS A 480 5.52 -6.22 -4.60
CA CYS A 480 4.57 -5.46 -5.42
C CYS A 480 3.14 -5.98 -5.22
N VAL A 481 2.18 -5.07 -5.10
CA VAL A 481 0.76 -5.41 -5.01
C VAL A 481 0.25 -5.99 -6.33
N GLY A 482 -0.81 -6.81 -6.26
CA GLY A 482 -1.30 -7.58 -7.41
C GLY A 482 -1.87 -6.75 -8.57
N TRP A 483 -2.33 -5.52 -8.30
CA TRP A 483 -2.75 -4.58 -9.36
C TRP A 483 -1.59 -3.76 -9.92
N GLY A 484 -0.50 -3.63 -9.17
CA GLY A 484 0.62 -2.77 -9.48
C GLY A 484 1.60 -3.37 -10.50
N SER A 485 2.74 -2.70 -10.65
CA SER A 485 3.88 -3.19 -11.42
C SER A 485 5.19 -2.91 -10.67
N PRO A 486 6.18 -3.82 -10.76
CA PRO A 486 7.54 -3.52 -10.32
C PRO A 486 8.04 -2.21 -10.95
N MET A 487 8.77 -1.40 -10.17
CA MET A 487 9.16 -0.04 -10.58
C MET A 487 9.92 0.01 -11.92
N GLU A 488 10.82 -0.95 -12.17
CA GLU A 488 11.53 -1.06 -13.46
C GLU A 488 10.59 -1.30 -14.62
N LYS A 489 9.61 -2.19 -14.43
CA LYS A 489 8.63 -2.54 -15.48
C LYS A 489 7.75 -1.34 -15.81
N ALA A 490 7.19 -0.67 -14.80
CA ALA A 490 6.36 0.52 -15.00
C ALA A 490 7.14 1.64 -15.72
N TRP A 491 8.39 1.89 -15.29
CA TRP A 491 9.27 2.86 -15.94
C TRP A 491 9.57 2.50 -17.40
N ILE A 492 9.93 1.25 -17.70
CA ILE A 492 10.23 0.80 -19.07
C ILE A 492 9.03 1.02 -19.99
N MET A 493 7.81 0.72 -19.52
CA MET A 493 6.60 0.86 -20.32
C MET A 493 6.25 2.32 -20.59
N ASP A 494 6.55 3.24 -19.68
CA ASP A 494 6.44 4.69 -19.95
C ASP A 494 7.56 5.17 -20.89
N ARG A 495 8.83 4.85 -20.57
CA ARG A 495 10.02 5.22 -21.35
C ARG A 495 9.90 4.83 -22.82
N ASP A 496 9.44 3.62 -23.10
CA ASP A 496 9.38 3.06 -24.46
C ASP A 496 8.19 3.61 -25.29
N ASN A 497 7.30 4.43 -24.70
CA ASN A 497 6.15 5.04 -25.37
C ASN A 497 6.27 6.58 -25.40
N ASP A 498 6.76 7.13 -26.51
CA ASP A 498 6.96 8.59 -26.68
C ASP A 498 5.66 9.41 -26.69
N PHE A 499 4.55 8.81 -27.12
CA PHE A 499 3.22 9.44 -27.07
C PHE A 499 2.68 9.54 -25.64
N CYS A 500 3.23 8.77 -24.70
CA CYS A 500 2.85 8.82 -23.29
C CYS A 500 3.48 10.06 -22.63
N GLY A 501 2.64 10.89 -21.99
CA GLY A 501 3.06 12.13 -21.34
C GLY A 501 3.98 11.95 -20.13
N GLY A 502 4.18 10.73 -19.64
CA GLY A 502 4.93 10.41 -18.43
C GLY A 502 4.05 9.66 -17.43
N GLN A 503 4.43 9.72 -16.16
CA GLN A 503 3.77 8.98 -15.09
C GLN A 503 3.77 9.71 -13.74
N PHE A 504 2.86 9.30 -12.87
CA PHE A 504 2.83 9.67 -11.44
C PHE A 504 2.93 8.41 -10.59
N VAL A 505 4.10 8.18 -9.99
CA VAL A 505 4.36 6.98 -9.18
C VAL A 505 3.58 7.03 -7.87
N TRP A 506 2.95 5.92 -7.49
CA TRP A 506 2.37 5.70 -6.15
C TRP A 506 3.45 5.13 -5.21
N THR A 507 4.06 5.89 -4.30
CA THR A 507 3.97 7.35 -4.05
C THR A 507 5.36 7.98 -3.92
N GLY A 508 5.43 9.32 -3.92
CA GLY A 508 6.70 10.05 -3.69
C GLY A 508 7.20 9.89 -2.25
N PHE A 509 6.31 10.09 -1.28
CA PHE A 509 6.53 9.85 0.14
C PHE A 509 5.53 8.82 0.66
N ASP A 510 5.95 8.03 1.65
CA ASP A 510 4.98 7.33 2.49
C ASP A 510 4.09 8.35 3.21
N TYR A 511 2.89 7.90 3.52
CA TYR A 511 1.85 8.65 4.19
C TYR A 511 1.23 7.80 5.29
N ILE A 512 0.45 8.43 6.17
CA ILE A 512 -0.21 7.72 7.25
C ILE A 512 -1.49 7.04 6.70
N GLY A 513 -1.81 5.85 7.17
CA GLY A 513 -2.91 5.04 6.64
C GLY A 513 -2.51 4.18 5.45
N GLU A 514 -3.51 3.54 4.84
CA GLU A 514 -3.37 2.60 3.72
C GLU A 514 -2.12 1.70 3.79
N PRO A 515 -1.95 0.96 4.91
CA PRO A 515 -0.75 0.17 5.20
C PRO A 515 -0.63 -1.12 4.36
N THR A 516 -1.15 -1.13 3.13
CA THR A 516 -1.11 -2.29 2.23
C THR A 516 0.33 -2.79 2.08
N PRO A 517 0.57 -4.10 2.22
CA PRO A 517 -0.41 -5.21 2.26
C PRO A 517 -0.89 -5.60 3.67
N TYR A 518 -0.53 -4.84 4.71
CA TYR A 518 -0.84 -5.12 6.11
C TYR A 518 -1.98 -4.23 6.65
N SER A 519 -2.16 -4.27 7.97
CA SER A 519 -3.07 -3.42 8.74
C SER A 519 -2.31 -2.61 9.81
N THR A 520 -1.09 -2.18 9.50
CA THR A 520 -0.24 -1.33 10.35
C THR A 520 -0.68 0.15 10.28
N LYS A 521 0.16 1.15 10.62
CA LYS A 521 -0.29 2.57 10.65
C LYS A 521 0.13 3.45 9.46
N ASN A 522 1.18 3.12 8.72
CA ASN A 522 1.69 3.90 7.59
C ASN A 522 1.74 3.06 6.31
N SER A 523 1.74 3.73 5.16
CA SER A 523 1.95 3.11 3.86
C SER A 523 3.35 2.50 3.72
N TYR A 524 3.53 1.67 2.69
CA TYR A 524 4.82 1.12 2.26
C TYR A 524 5.20 1.55 0.84
N PHE A 525 4.35 2.32 0.15
CA PHE A 525 4.48 2.67 -1.27
C PHE A 525 5.61 3.67 -1.55
N GLY A 526 5.87 4.56 -0.60
CA GLY A 526 6.72 5.72 -0.77
C GLY A 526 8.12 5.39 -1.26
N ILE A 527 8.62 6.20 -2.19
CA ILE A 527 10.04 6.22 -2.57
C ILE A 527 10.90 6.70 -1.39
N VAL A 528 10.32 7.53 -0.54
CA VAL A 528 10.90 8.05 0.71
C VAL A 528 9.94 7.72 1.86
N ASP A 529 10.44 7.40 3.05
CA ASP A 529 9.57 7.13 4.21
C ASP A 529 8.95 8.41 4.82
N THR A 530 8.03 8.26 5.78
CA THR A 530 7.33 9.38 6.44
C THR A 530 8.26 10.34 7.19
N ALA A 531 9.47 9.90 7.56
CA ALA A 531 10.50 10.71 8.20
C ALA A 531 11.37 11.49 7.19
N GLY A 532 11.18 11.24 5.89
CA GLY A 532 12.00 11.79 4.81
C GLY A 532 13.36 11.11 4.67
N LEU A 533 13.46 9.85 5.07
CA LEU A 533 14.64 9.02 4.89
C LEU A 533 14.47 8.17 3.63
N LYS A 534 15.52 8.11 2.82
CA LYS A 534 15.52 7.50 1.48
C LYS A 534 15.47 5.97 1.59
N LYS A 535 14.62 5.34 0.76
CA LYS A 535 14.61 3.89 0.50
C LYS A 535 15.46 3.55 -0.73
N GLU A 536 15.66 2.27 -1.05
CA GLU A 536 16.46 1.89 -2.22
C GLU A 536 15.86 2.39 -3.55
N SER A 537 14.54 2.48 -3.61
CA SER A 537 13.80 3.01 -4.75
C SER A 537 14.12 4.47 -5.09
N TYR A 538 14.55 5.29 -4.12
CA TYR A 538 15.03 6.65 -4.38
C TYR A 538 16.20 6.61 -5.37
N TYR A 539 17.14 5.68 -5.18
CA TYR A 539 18.32 5.57 -6.02
C TYR A 539 17.99 4.96 -7.38
N PHE A 540 16.99 4.08 -7.46
CA PHE A 540 16.45 3.65 -8.75
C PHE A 540 15.88 4.83 -9.55
N TYR A 541 14.94 5.59 -9.01
CA TYR A 541 14.35 6.73 -9.75
C TYR A 541 15.38 7.81 -10.07
N ARG A 542 16.30 8.09 -9.15
CA ARG A 542 17.44 8.97 -9.42
C ARG A 542 18.26 8.49 -10.62
N SER A 543 18.45 7.17 -10.79
CA SER A 543 19.23 6.62 -11.90
C SER A 543 18.59 6.88 -13.26
N VAL A 544 17.26 6.88 -13.32
CA VAL A 544 16.50 7.00 -14.59
C VAL A 544 15.99 8.40 -14.88
N TRP A 545 15.89 9.29 -13.88
CA TRP A 545 15.36 10.66 -14.04
C TRP A 545 16.42 11.77 -13.93
N THR A 546 17.66 11.44 -13.58
CA THR A 546 18.75 12.43 -13.51
C THR A 546 19.77 12.28 -14.63
N ASP A 547 20.38 13.41 -15.01
CA ASP A 547 21.41 13.47 -16.04
C ASP A 547 22.78 13.04 -15.48
N GLY A 548 23.17 11.80 -15.77
CA GLY A 548 24.47 11.25 -15.34
C GLY A 548 25.70 11.98 -15.89
N SER A 549 25.56 12.84 -16.91
CA SER A 549 26.65 13.68 -17.38
C SER A 549 26.93 14.89 -16.48
N LYS A 550 25.94 15.29 -15.66
CA LYS A 550 26.03 16.42 -14.72
C LYS A 550 26.29 15.95 -13.30
N GLU A 551 25.56 14.92 -12.86
CA GLU A 551 25.62 14.41 -11.50
C GLU A 551 25.73 12.87 -11.50
N PRO A 552 26.89 12.32 -11.92
CA PRO A 552 27.10 10.88 -11.91
C PRO A 552 27.02 10.33 -10.48
N PHE A 553 26.36 9.19 -10.31
CA PHE A 553 26.37 8.46 -9.03
C PHE A 553 26.32 6.95 -9.25
N VAL A 554 26.68 6.20 -8.21
CA VAL A 554 26.40 4.78 -8.05
C VAL A 554 25.96 4.56 -6.60
N HIS A 555 25.09 3.58 -6.36
CA HIS A 555 24.58 3.26 -5.02
C HIS A 555 24.47 1.74 -4.85
N ILE A 556 25.06 1.20 -3.78
CA ILE A 556 25.11 -0.24 -3.47
C ILE A 556 23.99 -0.62 -2.50
N LEU A 557 23.33 -1.74 -2.77
CA LEU A 557 22.38 -2.39 -1.85
C LEU A 557 22.61 -3.90 -1.83
N PRO A 558 22.25 -4.65 -0.77
CA PRO A 558 21.55 -4.24 0.46
C PRO A 558 22.51 -3.64 1.52
N SER A 559 22.31 -3.90 2.82
CA SER A 559 23.34 -3.72 3.86
C SER A 559 24.36 -4.89 3.87
N TRP A 560 25.48 -4.80 4.61
CA TRP A 560 26.49 -5.87 4.64
C TRP A 560 26.68 -6.52 6.02
N ASP A 561 25.60 -7.07 6.59
CA ASP A 561 25.57 -7.75 7.90
C ASP A 561 24.69 -9.01 7.94
N PHE A 562 25.13 -10.12 7.33
CA PHE A 562 24.39 -11.39 7.22
C PHE A 562 25.01 -12.55 8.02
N ASN A 563 24.50 -13.77 7.84
CA ASN A 563 25.10 -14.99 8.37
C ASN A 563 26.31 -15.41 7.53
N GLU A 564 27.38 -15.88 8.18
CA GLU A 564 28.62 -16.28 7.50
C GLU A 564 28.35 -17.35 6.43
N GLY A 565 28.82 -17.11 5.20
CA GLY A 565 28.67 -18.02 4.07
C GLY A 565 27.31 -17.96 3.35
N GLN A 566 26.36 -17.13 3.81
CA GLN A 566 25.07 -16.94 3.13
C GLN A 566 25.27 -16.28 1.76
N GLU A 567 24.68 -16.82 0.69
CA GLU A 567 24.71 -16.19 -0.64
C GLU A 567 23.81 -14.95 -0.64
N ILE A 568 24.37 -13.79 -1.00
CA ILE A 568 23.69 -12.50 -1.06
C ILE A 568 23.71 -11.99 -2.49
N GLU A 569 22.55 -11.54 -2.99
CA GLU A 569 22.49 -10.73 -4.20
C GLU A 569 22.77 -9.26 -3.84
N VAL A 570 23.84 -8.72 -4.42
CA VAL A 570 24.23 -7.32 -4.32
C VAL A 570 23.84 -6.62 -5.60
N LYS A 571 23.04 -5.56 -5.52
CA LYS A 571 22.66 -4.73 -6.67
C LYS A 571 23.36 -3.37 -6.60
N ALA A 572 23.48 -2.71 -7.74
CA ALA A 572 23.92 -1.33 -7.81
C ALA A 572 23.09 -0.52 -8.81
N TYR A 573 22.51 0.60 -8.35
CA TYR A 573 21.85 1.58 -9.20
C TYR A 573 22.83 2.67 -9.60
N SER A 574 22.80 3.10 -10.86
CA SER A 574 23.66 4.16 -11.38
C SER A 574 23.04 4.81 -12.61
N ASN A 575 23.25 6.11 -12.78
CA ASN A 575 22.98 6.82 -14.04
C ASN A 575 24.16 6.75 -15.04
N SER A 576 25.18 5.93 -14.74
CA SER A 576 26.28 5.59 -15.65
C SER A 576 26.12 4.16 -16.17
N GLU A 577 26.43 3.95 -17.44
CA GLU A 577 26.17 2.67 -18.13
C GLU A 577 27.12 1.53 -17.73
N ASN A 578 28.18 1.81 -16.97
CA ASN A 578 29.28 0.88 -16.75
C ASN A 578 29.61 0.84 -15.25
N ILE A 579 29.38 -0.29 -14.59
CA ILE A 579 29.55 -0.45 -13.14
C ILE A 579 30.49 -1.61 -12.86
N GLU A 580 31.45 -1.44 -11.96
CA GLU A 580 32.31 -2.54 -11.48
C GLU A 580 32.23 -2.63 -9.96
N LEU A 581 31.99 -3.84 -9.47
CA LEU A 581 31.93 -4.13 -8.04
C LEU A 581 33.25 -4.78 -7.58
N PHE A 582 33.75 -4.33 -6.44
CA PHE A 582 34.92 -4.88 -5.77
C PHE A 582 34.53 -5.41 -4.40
N PHE A 583 35.01 -6.59 -4.04
CA PHE A 583 34.89 -7.14 -2.69
C PHE A 583 36.27 -7.33 -2.09
N ASN A 584 36.55 -6.67 -0.96
CA ASN A 584 37.86 -6.67 -0.30
C ASN A 584 39.03 -6.39 -1.27
N GLY A 585 38.85 -5.40 -2.16
CA GLY A 585 39.83 -4.98 -3.16
C GLY A 585 39.92 -5.87 -4.41
N LYS A 586 39.18 -6.99 -4.48
CA LYS A 586 39.14 -7.85 -5.66
C LYS A 586 37.94 -7.50 -6.54
N SER A 587 38.18 -7.20 -7.82
CA SER A 587 37.10 -7.01 -8.80
C SER A 587 36.27 -8.28 -8.96
N LEU A 588 34.95 -8.11 -8.98
CA LEU A 588 33.95 -9.14 -9.30
C LEU A 588 33.44 -9.01 -10.74
N GLY A 589 34.09 -8.18 -11.55
CA GLY A 589 33.75 -7.95 -12.94
C GLY A 589 32.88 -6.72 -13.15
N LYS A 590 33.10 -6.10 -14.31
CA LYS A 590 32.35 -4.95 -14.81
C LYS A 590 31.06 -5.42 -15.49
N GLN A 591 29.95 -4.75 -15.21
CA GLN A 591 28.65 -4.93 -15.86
C GLN A 591 28.25 -3.66 -16.61
N HIS A 592 27.57 -3.85 -17.72
CA HIS A 592 27.01 -2.77 -18.53
C HIS A 592 25.49 -2.75 -18.38
N ILE A 593 24.92 -1.57 -18.15
CA ILE A 593 23.48 -1.31 -18.09
C ILE A 593 23.08 -0.31 -19.18
N ASP A 594 21.88 -0.48 -19.73
CA ASP A 594 21.32 0.41 -20.74
C ASP A 594 20.00 1.00 -20.22
N LEU A 595 20.05 2.25 -19.78
CA LEU A 595 18.89 2.95 -19.24
C LEU A 595 17.90 3.40 -20.32
N LYS A 596 18.34 3.50 -21.59
CA LYS A 596 17.55 4.00 -22.72
C LYS A 596 16.72 2.92 -23.38
N HIS A 597 17.27 1.71 -23.53
CA HIS A 597 16.59 0.61 -24.23
C HIS A 597 16.63 -0.72 -23.48
N GLY A 598 17.44 -0.83 -22.43
CA GLY A 598 17.58 -2.06 -21.65
C GLY A 598 16.33 -2.45 -20.87
N LYS A 599 16.28 -3.73 -20.49
CA LYS A 599 15.25 -4.31 -19.61
C LYS A 599 15.76 -4.62 -18.20
N ILE A 600 17.08 -4.53 -17.98
CA ILE A 600 17.74 -4.63 -16.67
C ILE A 600 18.41 -3.28 -16.45
N LEU A 601 18.03 -2.57 -15.40
CA LEU A 601 18.43 -1.17 -15.17
C LEU A 601 19.42 -1.02 -14.00
N HIS A 602 20.03 -2.13 -13.58
CA HIS A 602 20.97 -2.17 -12.45
C HIS A 602 22.08 -3.20 -12.67
N GLY A 603 23.21 -3.04 -11.98
CA GLY A 603 24.20 -4.10 -11.83
C GLY A 603 23.73 -5.12 -10.79
N SER A 604 24.09 -6.40 -10.93
CA SER A 604 23.81 -7.45 -9.94
C SER A 604 24.91 -8.51 -9.85
N TRP A 605 25.34 -8.83 -8.62
CA TRP A 605 26.36 -9.84 -8.33
C TRP A 605 25.89 -10.76 -7.19
N LYS A 606 26.29 -12.03 -7.24
CA LYS A 606 26.06 -13.00 -6.14
C LYS A 606 27.34 -13.25 -5.38
N ILE A 607 27.31 -13.08 -4.07
CA ILE A 607 28.49 -13.15 -3.20
C ILE A 607 28.14 -13.90 -1.93
N ASN A 608 28.95 -14.90 -1.56
CA ASN A 608 28.85 -15.51 -0.24
C ASN A 608 29.36 -14.53 0.81
N TYR A 609 28.49 -14.16 1.75
CA TYR A 609 28.79 -13.18 2.77
C TYR A 609 29.96 -13.63 3.64
N THR A 610 30.96 -12.76 3.72
CA THR A 610 31.96 -12.72 4.78
C THR A 610 32.15 -11.26 5.17
N LYS A 611 32.53 -10.99 6.42
CA LYS A 611 32.82 -9.62 6.86
C LYS A 611 33.85 -8.95 5.92
N GLY A 612 33.59 -7.70 5.54
CA GLY A 612 34.44 -7.00 4.59
C GLY A 612 33.82 -5.72 4.05
N GLU A 613 34.31 -5.31 2.89
CA GLU A 613 33.94 -4.08 2.21
C GLU A 613 33.61 -4.33 0.74
N LEU A 614 32.53 -3.70 0.30
CA LEU A 614 32.08 -3.58 -1.08
C LEU A 614 32.34 -2.16 -1.56
N ILE A 615 32.93 -2.04 -2.76
CA ILE A 615 33.09 -0.76 -3.46
C ILE A 615 32.52 -0.93 -4.85
N ALA A 616 31.60 -0.06 -5.23
CA ALA A 616 31.09 0.02 -6.59
C ALA A 616 31.64 1.28 -7.26
N LYS A 617 32.09 1.12 -8.49
CA LYS A 617 32.63 2.21 -9.31
C LYS A 617 31.83 2.32 -10.59
N ALA A 618 31.36 3.51 -10.89
CA ALA A 618 30.76 3.87 -12.17
C ALA A 618 31.82 4.45 -13.11
N TYR A 619 31.67 4.18 -14.40
CA TYR A 619 32.56 4.65 -15.44
C TYR A 619 31.78 5.28 -16.60
N ASP A 620 32.39 6.29 -17.24
CA ASP A 620 31.89 6.82 -18.51
C ASP A 620 32.26 5.92 -19.71
N SER A 621 31.83 6.35 -20.90
CA SER A 621 32.13 5.67 -22.17
C SER A 621 33.61 5.68 -22.57
N GLU A 622 34.42 6.58 -21.98
CA GLU A 622 35.88 6.63 -22.15
C GLU A 622 36.62 5.73 -21.14
N GLY A 623 35.89 5.11 -20.20
CA GLY A 623 36.43 4.25 -19.16
C GLY A 623 36.99 4.99 -17.95
N ARG A 624 36.68 6.28 -17.77
CA ARG A 624 37.07 7.07 -16.60
C ARG A 624 36.08 6.84 -15.46
N GLU A 625 36.58 6.75 -14.23
CA GLU A 625 35.74 6.65 -13.03
C GLU A 625 34.96 7.98 -12.84
N THR A 626 33.64 7.89 -12.75
CA THR A 626 32.73 9.05 -12.61
C THR A 626 32.10 9.14 -11.22
N ALA A 627 31.85 8.01 -10.57
CA ALA A 627 31.34 7.94 -9.22
C ALA A 627 31.79 6.67 -8.51
N THR A 628 31.86 6.73 -7.18
CA THR A 628 32.19 5.61 -6.33
C THR A 628 31.26 5.60 -5.12
N ASP A 629 30.81 4.41 -4.74
CA ASP A 629 30.07 4.17 -3.50
C ASP A 629 30.71 3.03 -2.71
N ARG A 630 30.50 3.03 -1.39
CA ARG A 630 31.16 2.12 -0.44
C ARG A 630 30.16 1.64 0.60
N LEU A 631 30.14 0.32 0.79
CA LEU A 631 29.37 -0.36 1.81
C LEU A 631 30.27 -1.35 2.56
N ALA A 632 30.20 -1.38 3.90
CA ALA A 632 31.03 -2.27 4.71
C ALA A 632 30.24 -2.95 5.82
N SER A 633 30.78 -4.06 6.33
CA SER A 633 30.28 -4.68 7.56
C SER A 633 30.55 -3.79 8.77
N PHE A 634 29.58 -3.74 9.68
CA PHE A 634 29.61 -2.91 10.89
C PHE A 634 29.52 -3.74 12.18
N GLY A 635 29.96 -3.15 13.29
CA GLY A 635 29.88 -3.72 14.63
C GLY A 635 28.57 -3.39 15.37
N GLU A 636 28.60 -3.48 16.70
CA GLU A 636 27.51 -3.02 17.56
C GLU A 636 27.46 -1.49 17.60
N ALA A 637 26.26 -0.93 17.79
CA ALA A 637 26.10 0.50 18.01
C ALA A 637 26.89 0.94 19.26
N ALA A 638 27.72 1.96 19.10
CA ALA A 638 28.59 2.50 20.15
C ALA A 638 28.32 4.00 20.42
N ARG A 639 27.90 4.74 19.39
CA ARG A 639 27.59 6.18 19.49
C ARG A 639 26.47 6.58 18.54
N LEU A 640 25.96 7.79 18.74
CA LEU A 640 24.97 8.40 17.86
C LEU A 640 25.66 9.48 17.01
N ALA A 641 25.24 9.61 15.75
CA ALA A 641 25.50 10.77 14.93
C ALA A 641 24.23 11.61 14.84
N VAL A 642 24.36 12.92 15.09
CA VAL A 642 23.23 13.86 15.11
C VAL A 642 23.50 14.98 14.11
N THR A 643 22.73 15.00 13.03
CA THR A 643 22.92 15.93 11.91
C THR A 643 21.67 16.77 11.72
N ALA A 644 21.79 18.08 11.93
CA ALA A 644 20.73 19.03 11.59
C ALA A 644 20.82 19.44 10.13
N GLU A 645 19.70 19.37 9.40
CA GLU A 645 19.62 19.83 8.01
C GLU A 645 19.85 21.35 7.91
N ARG A 646 19.33 22.11 8.88
CA ARG A 646 19.60 23.54 9.04
C ARG A 646 20.03 23.84 10.48
N LYS A 647 21.12 24.59 10.64
CA LYS A 647 21.64 25.03 11.95
C LYS A 647 21.14 26.40 12.39
N THR A 648 20.55 27.17 11.48
CA THR A 648 20.02 28.51 11.74
C THR A 648 18.58 28.61 11.27
N LEU A 649 17.72 29.12 12.14
CA LEU A 649 16.28 29.22 11.98
C LEU A 649 15.81 30.63 12.32
N ASN A 650 14.70 31.06 11.72
CA ASN A 650 14.03 32.31 12.06
C ASN A 650 13.15 32.12 13.31
N ALA A 651 13.28 32.98 14.31
CA ALA A 651 12.47 32.95 15.52
C ALA A 651 11.04 33.51 15.29
N ASN A 652 10.32 32.97 14.31
CA ASN A 652 8.97 33.38 13.93
C ASN A 652 7.87 32.44 14.45
N GLY A 653 8.22 31.33 15.08
CA GLY A 653 7.27 30.34 15.62
C GLY A 653 6.82 29.27 14.63
N GLU A 654 7.02 29.48 13.33
CA GLU A 654 6.60 28.59 12.23
C GLU A 654 7.78 27.81 11.62
N ASP A 655 8.98 28.40 11.64
CA ASP A 655 10.18 27.80 11.07
C ASP A 655 10.63 26.58 11.87
N LEU A 656 11.13 25.58 11.16
CA LEU A 656 11.59 24.31 11.72
C LEU A 656 12.79 23.74 10.98
N THR A 657 13.46 22.78 11.62
CA THR A 657 14.46 21.91 10.98
C THR A 657 14.23 20.46 11.40
N PHE A 658 14.71 19.57 10.55
CA PHE A 658 14.85 18.16 10.88
C PHE A 658 16.27 17.90 11.40
N ILE A 659 16.35 17.04 12.41
CA ILE A 659 17.59 16.46 12.92
C ILE A 659 17.54 14.97 12.64
N ILE A 660 18.49 14.47 11.85
CA ILE A 660 18.67 13.06 11.57
C ILE A 660 19.58 12.46 12.64
N ILE A 661 19.11 11.37 13.26
CA ILE A 661 19.81 10.63 14.29
C ILE A 661 20.13 9.25 13.74
N GLU A 662 21.41 8.89 13.71
CA GLU A 662 21.92 7.64 13.15
C GLU A 662 22.79 6.91 14.19
N ALA A 663 22.67 5.58 14.29
CA ALA A 663 23.56 4.76 15.10
C ALA A 663 24.84 4.42 14.34
N LEU A 664 25.99 4.65 14.97
CA LEU A 664 27.31 4.29 14.44
C LEU A 664 28.01 3.28 15.36
N ASP A 665 28.83 2.41 14.77
CA ASP A 665 29.70 1.52 15.51
C ASP A 665 30.97 2.25 16.03
N GLU A 666 31.85 1.52 16.72
CA GLU A 666 33.12 2.06 17.26
C GLU A 666 34.05 2.64 16.18
N LYS A 667 33.95 2.16 14.93
CA LYS A 667 34.76 2.64 13.80
C LYS A 667 34.08 3.79 13.06
N GLY A 668 32.83 4.11 13.40
CA GLY A 668 32.04 5.13 12.74
C GLY A 668 31.26 4.62 11.52
N GLU A 669 31.15 3.31 11.32
CA GLU A 669 30.30 2.74 10.27
C GLU A 669 28.82 2.79 10.72
N PRO A 670 27.89 3.15 9.82
CA PRO A 670 26.46 3.09 10.11
C PRO A 670 26.00 1.67 10.47
N VAL A 671 25.32 1.52 11.61
CA VAL A 671 24.71 0.25 12.01
C VAL A 671 23.32 0.17 11.39
N ALA A 672 23.29 -0.28 10.13
CA ALA A 672 22.10 -0.21 9.26
C ALA A 672 20.88 -1.00 9.77
N ASN A 673 21.04 -1.89 10.75
CA ASN A 673 19.96 -2.64 11.40
C ASN A 673 19.73 -2.24 12.87
N ALA A 674 20.30 -1.13 13.36
CA ALA A 674 20.12 -0.72 14.74
C ALA A 674 18.67 -0.32 15.06
N ARG A 675 18.21 -0.74 16.25
CA ARG A 675 16.85 -0.55 16.79
C ARG A 675 16.85 0.14 18.16
N ASN A 676 17.91 0.88 18.49
CA ASN A 676 18.06 1.51 19.79
C ASN A 676 16.89 2.46 20.10
N ARG A 677 16.40 2.47 21.35
CA ARG A 677 15.44 3.47 21.82
C ARG A 677 16.17 4.79 22.05
N ILE A 678 15.72 5.84 21.39
CA ILE A 678 16.27 7.18 21.48
C ILE A 678 15.34 8.06 22.30
N LYS A 679 15.89 8.87 23.20
CA LYS A 679 15.20 9.93 23.94
C LYS A 679 15.75 11.28 23.54
N ILE A 680 14.88 12.26 23.35
CA ILE A 680 15.22 13.60 22.88
C ILE A 680 14.77 14.64 23.89
N ARG A 681 15.65 15.58 24.22
CA ARG A 681 15.34 16.74 25.04
C ARG A 681 15.74 18.01 24.29
N VAL A 682 14.81 18.97 24.23
CA VAL A 682 15.02 20.29 23.60
C VAL A 682 14.92 21.37 24.68
N GLU A 683 15.90 22.27 24.69
CA GLU A 683 15.98 23.40 25.63
C GLU A 683 16.30 24.71 24.90
N GLY A 684 15.96 25.85 25.50
CA GLY A 684 16.24 27.17 24.95
C GLY A 684 15.13 27.71 24.03
N ALA A 685 15.53 28.31 22.91
CA ALA A 685 14.69 29.06 21.98
C ALA A 685 13.83 28.19 21.03
N GLY A 686 13.72 26.88 21.29
CA GLY A 686 13.07 25.92 20.40
C GLY A 686 12.26 24.87 21.16
N ARG A 687 11.54 24.06 20.40
CA ARG A 687 10.61 23.03 20.90
C ARG A 687 10.61 21.79 19.99
N LEU A 688 10.31 20.63 20.57
CA LEU A 688 10.12 19.39 19.82
C LEU A 688 8.70 19.33 19.26
N LEU A 689 8.54 19.20 17.94
CA LEU A 689 7.24 19.14 17.27
C LEU A 689 6.82 17.70 16.92
N GLY A 690 7.78 16.79 16.80
CA GLY A 690 7.54 15.37 16.61
C GLY A 690 8.82 14.56 16.35
N ILE A 691 8.69 13.24 16.42
CA ILE A 691 9.77 12.27 16.13
C ILE A 691 9.19 11.15 15.26
N ASP A 692 9.93 10.75 14.24
CA ASP A 692 9.53 9.68 13.33
C ASP A 692 10.74 8.85 12.87
N SER A 693 10.55 7.55 12.71
CA SER A 693 11.54 6.61 12.18
C SER A 693 11.16 6.07 10.80
N GLY A 694 9.94 6.32 10.33
CA GLY A 694 9.40 5.71 9.12
C GLY A 694 8.86 4.29 9.33
N ASP A 695 8.97 3.73 10.54
CA ASP A 695 8.49 2.38 10.83
C ASP A 695 6.97 2.36 11.00
N SER A 696 6.31 1.61 10.12
CA SER A 696 4.87 1.43 10.11
C SER A 696 4.39 0.51 11.25
N THR A 697 5.26 -0.34 11.82
CA THR A 697 4.90 -1.23 12.95
C THR A 697 5.12 -0.58 14.33
N ASP A 698 5.79 0.57 14.40
CA ASP A 698 6.05 1.28 15.65
C ASP A 698 4.92 2.26 16.02
N TYR A 699 4.11 1.84 16.99
CA TYR A 699 3.01 2.63 17.56
C TYR A 699 3.43 3.59 18.68
N ASP A 700 4.72 3.84 18.92
CA ASP A 700 5.14 5.01 19.71
C ASP A 700 4.61 6.30 19.04
N SER A 701 4.06 7.21 19.85
CA SER A 701 3.44 8.47 19.38
C SER A 701 4.42 9.34 18.59
N TYR A 702 3.94 9.94 17.50
CA TYR A 702 4.67 10.97 16.75
C TYR A 702 4.95 12.22 17.59
N LYS A 703 4.12 12.52 18.59
CA LYS A 703 4.22 13.69 19.47
C LYS A 703 4.92 13.38 20.81
N GLY A 704 5.57 12.21 20.92
CA GLY A 704 6.37 11.82 22.07
C GLY A 704 7.80 12.37 22.06
N ASP A 705 8.56 12.06 23.10
CA ASP A 705 9.98 12.43 23.26
C ASP A 705 10.94 11.23 23.12
N SER A 706 10.40 10.05 22.81
CA SER A 706 11.14 8.80 22.78
C SER A 706 10.60 7.85 21.72
N LYS A 707 11.48 7.32 20.86
CA LYS A 707 11.13 6.42 19.74
C LYS A 707 12.29 5.48 19.41
N ARG A 708 12.02 4.31 18.81
CA ARG A 708 13.08 3.39 18.36
C ARG A 708 13.64 3.83 17.01
N LEU A 709 14.94 3.62 16.81
CA LEU A 709 15.52 3.65 15.47
C LEU A 709 14.89 2.57 14.62
N PHE A 710 14.70 2.86 13.34
CA PHE A 710 14.33 1.87 12.33
C PHE A 710 15.42 1.84 11.28
N SER A 711 15.98 0.66 11.01
CA SER A 711 17.14 0.48 10.14
C SER A 711 18.24 1.53 10.41
N GLY A 712 18.58 1.69 11.69
CA GLY A 712 19.64 2.57 12.19
C GLY A 712 19.34 4.06 12.25
N LYS A 713 18.16 4.53 11.84
CA LYS A 713 17.85 5.97 11.71
C LYS A 713 16.49 6.36 12.29
N LEU A 714 16.39 7.62 12.69
CA LEU A 714 15.13 8.36 12.88
C LEU A 714 15.36 9.87 12.66
N ALA A 715 14.28 10.62 12.47
CA ALA A 715 14.26 12.07 12.38
C ALA A 715 13.48 12.72 13.54
N ALA A 716 13.98 13.85 14.03
CA ALA A 716 13.30 14.69 15.01
C ALA A 716 13.04 16.08 14.44
N ILE A 717 11.84 16.61 14.67
CA ILE A 717 11.38 17.90 14.13
C ILE A 717 11.50 18.96 15.22
N ILE A 718 12.36 19.95 15.00
CA ILE A 718 12.63 21.03 15.96
C ILE A 718 12.05 22.33 15.41
N GLY A 719 11.04 22.85 16.09
CA GLY A 719 10.40 24.12 15.78
C GLY A 719 10.97 25.27 16.60
N THR A 720 10.88 26.48 16.06
CA THR A 720 11.24 27.70 16.78
C THR A 720 10.13 28.18 17.72
N THR A 721 10.48 29.11 18.61
CA THR A 721 9.54 29.98 19.30
C THR A 721 9.72 31.42 18.81
N HIS A 722 9.07 32.40 19.44
CA HIS A 722 9.32 33.82 19.16
C HIS A 722 10.59 34.36 19.86
N GLU A 723 11.23 33.55 20.71
CA GLU A 723 12.48 33.92 21.37
C GLU A 723 13.67 33.61 20.44
N SER A 724 14.53 34.59 20.19
CA SER A 724 15.83 34.36 19.55
C SER A 724 16.85 33.83 20.56
N GLY A 725 17.74 32.93 20.15
CA GLY A 725 18.80 32.39 21.01
C GLY A 725 19.24 30.99 20.61
N GLU A 726 19.96 30.33 21.51
CA GLU A 726 20.39 28.94 21.34
C GLU A 726 19.22 27.96 21.51
N ILE A 727 19.17 26.95 20.65
CA ILE A 727 18.34 25.75 20.81
C ILE A 727 19.29 24.58 21.07
N LYS A 728 19.23 24.02 22.26
CA LYS A 728 20.06 22.87 22.65
C LYS A 728 19.24 21.60 22.53
N VAL A 729 19.68 20.68 21.67
CA VAL A 729 19.05 19.37 21.48
C VAL A 729 19.97 18.30 22.00
N THR A 730 19.54 17.59 23.04
CA THR A 730 20.24 16.45 23.64
C THR A 730 19.57 15.16 23.22
N VAL A 731 20.36 14.21 22.72
CA VAL A 731 19.92 12.89 22.29
C VAL A 731 20.61 11.84 23.16
N SER A 732 19.84 10.92 23.74
CA SER A 732 20.38 9.85 24.58
C SER A 732 19.78 8.49 24.25
N SER A 733 20.55 7.43 24.48
CA SER A 733 20.12 6.04 24.37
C SER A 733 20.88 5.18 25.38
N LYS A 734 20.22 4.15 25.94
CA LYS A 734 20.84 3.29 26.93
C LYS A 734 22.04 2.54 26.35
N GLY A 735 23.18 2.62 27.03
CA GLY A 735 24.42 1.98 26.62
C GLY A 735 25.22 2.74 25.55
N LEU A 736 24.72 3.88 25.06
CA LEU A 736 25.42 4.74 24.11
C LEU A 736 25.79 6.08 24.76
N HIS A 737 26.78 6.77 24.19
CA HIS A 737 27.11 8.13 24.60
C HIS A 737 25.99 9.12 24.22
N ASN A 738 25.69 10.04 25.13
CA ASN A 738 24.76 11.13 24.85
C ASN A 738 25.41 12.13 23.90
N GLU A 739 24.64 12.61 22.92
CA GLU A 739 25.07 13.63 21.98
C GLU A 739 24.28 14.91 22.19
N THR A 740 24.90 16.05 21.89
CA THR A 740 24.23 17.35 21.97
C THR A 740 24.65 18.21 20.80
N ILE A 741 23.65 18.79 20.13
CA ILE A 741 23.84 19.79 19.08
C ILE A 741 23.18 21.11 19.50
N THR A 742 23.82 22.22 19.15
CA THR A 742 23.27 23.57 19.32
C THR A 742 22.88 24.13 17.96
N LEU A 743 21.65 24.61 17.86
CA LEU A 743 21.12 25.39 16.74
C LEU A 743 20.91 26.85 17.17
N MET A 744 20.74 27.75 16.21
CA MET A 744 20.51 29.17 16.46
C MET A 744 19.16 29.62 15.90
N ALA A 745 18.29 30.14 16.76
CA ALA A 745 17.12 30.92 16.36
C ALA A 745 17.52 32.40 16.28
N VAL A 746 17.50 32.98 15.09
CA VAL A 746 17.83 34.40 14.87
C VAL A 746 16.58 35.26 14.91
N SER A 747 16.73 36.48 15.41
CA SER A 747 15.64 37.46 15.40
C SER A 747 15.22 37.76 13.96
N CYS A 748 13.92 37.76 13.73
CA CYS A 748 13.29 38.09 12.47
C CYS A 748 12.01 38.88 12.74
N GLU A 749 11.34 39.34 11.69
CA GLU A 749 9.99 39.88 11.81
C GLU A 749 9.04 38.75 12.27
N ILE A 750 8.20 39.07 13.26
CA ILE A 750 7.21 38.11 13.77
C ILE A 750 5.94 38.28 12.96
N THR A 751 5.48 37.19 12.36
CA THR A 751 4.18 37.14 11.68
C THR A 751 3.06 37.34 12.71
N GLU A 752 2.33 38.46 12.61
CA GLU A 752 1.13 38.70 13.44
C GLU A 752 0.12 37.57 13.19
N GLY A 753 -0.41 36.96 14.26
CA GLY A 753 -1.41 35.89 14.15
C GLY A 753 -0.87 34.47 14.26
N VAL A 754 0.43 34.28 14.52
CA VAL A 754 1.04 32.99 14.84
C VAL A 754 1.07 32.75 16.35
N SER A 755 0.84 31.52 16.77
CA SER A 755 1.09 31.07 18.15
C SER A 755 2.21 30.04 18.19
N ALA A 756 3.16 30.20 19.10
CA ALA A 756 4.26 29.25 19.31
C ALA A 756 4.34 28.78 20.77
N PRO A 757 3.29 28.14 21.32
CA PRO A 757 3.30 27.63 22.69
C PRO A 757 4.42 26.61 22.90
N ARG A 758 5.08 26.66 24.07
CA ARG A 758 6.15 25.70 24.39
C ARG A 758 5.64 24.24 24.49
N ARG A 759 4.34 24.04 24.73
CA ARG A 759 3.65 22.74 24.77
C ARG A 759 2.24 22.90 24.21
N PHE A 760 1.85 22.07 23.25
CA PHE A 760 0.54 22.14 22.60
C PHE A 760 -0.18 20.79 22.51
N PHE A 761 0.56 19.67 22.50
CA PHE A 761 0.01 18.35 22.83
C PHE A 761 0.30 18.03 24.31
N PRO A 762 -0.59 17.31 25.01
CA PRO A 762 -0.19 16.67 26.25
C PRO A 762 1.03 15.80 25.92
N VAL A 763 2.13 15.98 26.64
CA VAL A 763 3.34 15.17 26.41
C VAL A 763 2.91 13.72 26.62
N TYR A 764 2.80 12.96 25.53
CA TYR A 764 2.52 11.54 25.62
C TYR A 764 3.83 10.87 25.98
N ILE A 765 4.17 10.94 27.27
CA ILE A 765 5.32 10.27 27.83
C ILE A 765 4.98 8.78 27.78
N GLN A 766 5.55 8.08 26.81
CA GLN A 766 5.51 6.63 26.82
C GLN A 766 6.21 6.15 28.10
N PRO A 767 5.65 5.16 28.82
CA PRO A 767 6.38 4.54 29.93
C PRO A 767 7.76 4.12 29.41
N GLU A 768 8.82 4.56 30.09
CA GLU A 768 10.19 4.25 29.66
C GLU A 768 10.37 2.73 29.54
N ASN A 769 10.40 2.25 28.31
CA ASN A 769 10.84 0.91 27.99
C ASN A 769 12.35 0.99 27.75
N ASP A 770 13.11 1.14 28.84
CA ASP A 770 14.57 1.31 28.86
C ASP A 770 15.31 -0.02 28.55
N LYS A 771 14.79 -0.75 27.56
CA LYS A 771 15.25 -2.09 27.16
C LYS A 771 16.16 -1.99 25.94
N ILE A 772 17.25 -2.74 25.97
CA ILE A 772 18.19 -2.86 24.85
C ILE A 772 17.60 -3.87 23.87
N CYS A 773 17.10 -3.36 22.75
CA CYS A 773 16.58 -4.18 21.67
C CYS A 773 17.68 -5.04 21.04
N SER A 774 17.33 -6.26 20.66
CA SER A 774 18.13 -7.06 19.74
C SER A 774 18.09 -6.40 18.36
N ARG A 775 19.19 -6.48 17.61
CA ARG A 775 19.27 -6.02 16.21
C ARG A 775 19.52 -7.15 15.21
N LYS A 776 20.13 -8.25 15.66
CA LYS A 776 20.52 -9.38 14.81
C LYS A 776 20.49 -10.70 15.58
N ILE A 777 20.13 -11.77 14.87
CA ILE A 777 20.38 -13.15 15.27
C ILE A 777 21.43 -13.70 14.32
N GLU A 778 22.59 -14.10 14.84
CA GLU A 778 23.63 -14.77 14.07
C GLU A 778 23.43 -16.28 14.17
N LEU A 779 23.20 -16.93 13.04
CA LEU A 779 23.01 -18.37 12.94
C LEU A 779 24.27 -19.06 12.42
N LYS A 780 24.60 -20.21 12.99
CA LYS A 780 25.69 -21.07 12.53
C LYS A 780 25.28 -22.53 12.59
N ALA A 781 25.33 -23.20 11.45
CA ALA A 781 25.12 -24.65 11.35
C ALA A 781 26.46 -25.39 11.29
N ASP A 782 26.49 -26.62 11.80
CA ASP A 782 27.62 -27.54 11.60
C ASP A 782 27.71 -28.08 10.16
N ARG A 783 26.56 -28.20 9.48
CA ARG A 783 26.41 -28.50 8.05
C ARG A 783 25.10 -27.93 7.52
N THR A 784 25.03 -27.63 6.23
CA THR A 784 23.81 -27.20 5.53
C THR A 784 23.33 -28.17 4.46
N VAL A 785 24.13 -29.20 4.16
CA VAL A 785 23.75 -30.31 3.27
C VAL A 785 23.46 -31.54 4.14
N LEU A 786 22.25 -32.07 4.03
CA LEU A 786 21.73 -33.21 4.78
C LEU A 786 21.54 -34.40 3.84
N SER A 787 21.80 -35.60 4.35
CA SER A 787 21.65 -36.83 3.57
C SER A 787 21.31 -38.01 4.44
N LYS A 788 21.12 -39.19 3.85
CA LYS A 788 20.83 -40.42 4.60
C LYS A 788 21.85 -40.73 5.71
N ASP A 789 23.13 -40.41 5.50
CA ASP A 789 24.22 -40.65 6.46
C ASP A 789 24.39 -39.49 7.47
N GLY A 790 23.63 -38.41 7.31
CA GLY A 790 23.66 -37.22 8.16
C GLY A 790 22.37 -36.43 8.02
N LYS A 791 21.26 -36.99 8.55
CA LYS A 791 19.91 -36.43 8.41
C LYS A 791 19.65 -35.18 9.24
N THR A 792 20.55 -34.89 10.19
CA THR A 792 20.38 -33.80 11.14
C THR A 792 21.54 -32.81 11.08
N ALA A 793 21.25 -31.56 11.42
CA ALA A 793 22.24 -30.50 11.62
C ALA A 793 21.95 -29.77 12.94
N ARG A 794 23.02 -29.42 13.67
CA ARG A 794 22.90 -28.56 14.85
C ARG A 794 23.18 -27.12 14.46
N VAL A 795 22.24 -26.23 14.78
CA VAL A 795 22.33 -24.80 14.53
C VAL A 795 22.38 -24.04 15.85
N THR A 796 23.39 -23.22 16.03
CA THR A 796 23.48 -22.29 17.17
C THR A 796 22.99 -20.91 16.77
N ALA A 797 22.24 -20.24 17.64
CA ALA A 797 21.80 -18.87 17.45
C ALA A 797 22.39 -17.94 18.52
N LYS A 798 22.92 -16.80 18.08
CA LYS A 798 23.48 -15.76 18.95
C LYS A 798 22.75 -14.44 18.72
N ILE A 799 22.16 -13.89 19.77
CA ILE A 799 21.56 -12.55 19.74
C ILE A 799 22.64 -11.47 19.88
N LEU A 800 22.51 -10.43 19.07
CA LEU A 800 23.32 -9.22 19.12
C LEU A 800 22.43 -7.98 19.33
N PRO A 801 22.84 -7.04 20.21
CA PRO A 801 24.01 -7.13 21.08
C PRO A 801 23.82 -8.18 22.19
N GLU A 802 24.92 -8.72 22.71
CA GLU A 802 24.88 -9.78 23.73
C GLU A 802 24.15 -9.35 25.02
N ASN A 803 24.20 -8.05 25.35
CA ASN A 803 23.50 -7.46 26.48
C ASN A 803 22.04 -7.07 26.18
N SER A 804 21.47 -7.47 25.04
CA SER A 804 20.04 -7.26 24.78
C SER A 804 19.18 -7.90 25.87
N ASP A 805 18.14 -7.18 26.28
CA ASP A 805 17.16 -7.65 27.25
C ASP A 805 16.21 -8.72 26.68
N PHE A 806 16.13 -8.85 25.35
CA PHE A 806 15.27 -9.80 24.66
C PHE A 806 16.08 -11.03 24.23
N LYS A 807 15.62 -12.23 24.62
CA LYS A 807 16.28 -13.52 24.37
C LYS A 807 15.32 -14.57 23.80
N ASP A 808 14.15 -14.14 23.36
CA ASP A 808 13.06 -14.92 22.80
C ASP A 808 13.36 -15.32 21.35
N ILE A 809 14.17 -16.37 21.16
CA ILE A 809 14.41 -16.94 19.82
C ILE A 809 13.38 -18.04 19.56
N LYS A 810 12.68 -17.96 18.43
CA LYS A 810 11.81 -19.02 17.92
C LYS A 810 12.34 -19.51 16.58
N PHE A 811 12.30 -20.83 16.35
CA PHE A 811 12.77 -21.46 15.11
C PHE A 811 11.63 -22.08 14.32
N LYS A 812 11.74 -22.04 12.99
CA LYS A 812 10.83 -22.72 12.06
C LYS A 812 11.61 -23.22 10.84
N CYS A 813 11.26 -24.39 10.32
CA CYS A 813 11.68 -24.82 8.98
C CYS A 813 10.62 -24.36 7.97
N LEU A 814 11.05 -23.67 6.93
CA LEU A 814 10.22 -23.07 5.89
C LEU A 814 10.71 -23.49 4.49
N MET A 815 9.87 -23.36 3.48
CA MET A 815 10.25 -23.34 2.07
C MET A 815 10.81 -21.94 1.72
N GLU A 816 11.46 -21.78 0.56
CA GLU A 816 12.03 -20.47 0.14
C GLU A 816 10.97 -19.38 -0.03
N ASN A 817 9.71 -19.74 -0.27
CA ASN A 817 8.57 -18.81 -0.32
C ASN A 817 8.00 -18.46 1.07
N GLY A 818 8.63 -18.90 2.16
CA GLY A 818 8.28 -18.54 3.54
C GLY A 818 7.23 -19.41 4.22
N VAL A 819 6.69 -20.46 3.58
CA VAL A 819 5.68 -21.34 4.20
C VAL A 819 6.32 -22.53 4.91
N ALA A 820 5.68 -23.10 5.94
CA ALA A 820 6.21 -24.22 6.72
C ALA A 820 6.68 -25.39 5.84
N SER A 821 7.89 -25.88 6.08
CA SER A 821 8.48 -26.93 5.26
C SER A 821 7.87 -28.30 5.60
N PRO A 822 7.37 -29.07 4.62
CA PRO A 822 6.97 -30.46 4.85
C PRO A 822 8.18 -31.42 4.86
N ILE A 823 9.32 -30.99 4.30
CA ILE A 823 10.52 -31.81 4.13
C ILE A 823 11.54 -31.69 5.27
N ALA A 824 11.29 -30.83 6.26
CA ALA A 824 12.18 -30.65 7.40
C ALA A 824 11.42 -30.23 8.67
N GLU A 825 11.94 -30.62 9.82
CA GLU A 825 11.46 -30.17 11.14
C GLU A 825 12.61 -29.60 11.97
N VAL A 826 12.24 -28.86 13.03
CA VAL A 826 13.22 -28.27 13.96
C VAL A 826 12.79 -28.49 15.39
N GLU A 827 13.74 -28.93 16.21
CA GLU A 827 13.62 -28.99 17.67
C GLU A 827 14.51 -27.92 18.29
N ALA A 828 13.92 -27.00 19.06
CA ALA A 828 14.66 -25.93 19.72
C ALA A 828 15.17 -26.36 21.11
N GLU A 829 16.44 -26.08 21.40
CA GLU A 829 17.09 -26.38 22.68
C GLU A 829 18.00 -25.21 23.09
N ASN A 830 17.61 -24.43 24.12
CA ASN A 830 18.45 -23.42 24.78
C ASN A 830 19.29 -22.51 23.85
N GLY A 831 18.64 -21.78 22.92
CA GLY A 831 19.35 -20.89 21.98
C GLY A 831 20.06 -21.63 20.83
N ALA A 832 19.80 -22.92 20.67
CA ALA A 832 20.17 -23.73 19.52
C ALA A 832 18.92 -24.43 18.96
N ALA A 833 19.09 -25.03 17.80
CA ALA A 833 18.10 -25.83 17.11
C ALA A 833 18.77 -27.08 16.52
N VAL A 834 18.05 -28.20 16.52
CA VAL A 834 18.40 -29.39 15.74
C VAL A 834 17.40 -29.48 14.59
N VAL A 835 17.93 -29.36 13.37
CA VAL A 835 17.15 -29.51 12.14
C VAL A 835 17.23 -30.96 11.70
N THR A 836 16.10 -31.55 11.32
CA THR A 836 16.01 -32.92 10.81
C THR A 836 15.34 -32.91 9.44
N ALA A 837 16.03 -33.40 8.42
CA ALA A 837 15.46 -33.58 7.09
C ALA A 837 14.60 -34.85 7.03
N LYS A 838 13.40 -34.70 6.45
CA LYS A 838 12.40 -35.77 6.24
C LYS A 838 12.32 -36.24 4.79
N GLY A 839 12.64 -35.37 3.84
CA GLY A 839 12.66 -35.67 2.41
C GLY A 839 13.65 -34.81 1.65
N ASP A 840 13.83 -35.11 0.37
CA ASP A 840 14.74 -34.39 -0.52
C ASP A 840 14.20 -33.00 -0.89
N GLY A 841 15.11 -32.05 -1.09
CA GLY A 841 14.77 -30.69 -1.52
C GLY A 841 15.48 -29.58 -0.75
N LYS A 842 15.14 -28.33 -1.07
CA LYS A 842 15.66 -27.13 -0.41
C LYS A 842 14.66 -26.62 0.63
N PHE A 843 15.17 -26.19 1.77
CA PHE A 843 14.37 -25.56 2.82
C PHE A 843 15.22 -24.53 3.57
N VAL A 844 14.56 -23.68 4.34
CA VAL A 844 15.14 -22.57 5.10
C VAL A 844 14.89 -22.83 6.58
N LEU A 845 15.92 -22.76 7.41
CA LEU A 845 15.73 -22.59 8.85
C LEU A 845 15.67 -21.10 9.15
N ARG A 846 14.52 -20.65 9.68
CA ARG A 846 14.32 -19.28 10.14
C ARG A 846 14.38 -19.21 11.66
N ALA A 847 15.09 -18.21 12.17
CA ALA A 847 15.06 -17.80 13.56
C ALA A 847 14.51 -16.38 13.68
N VAL A 848 13.60 -16.15 14.64
CA VAL A 848 12.99 -14.83 14.87
C VAL A 848 13.13 -14.39 16.33
N CYS A 849 13.17 -13.07 16.54
CA CYS A 849 13.05 -12.42 17.85
C CYS A 849 12.08 -11.25 17.74
N ASN A 850 11.23 -11.07 18.75
CA ASN A 850 10.12 -10.11 18.68
C ASN A 850 10.41 -8.77 19.36
N ASN A 851 11.50 -8.61 20.12
CA ASN A 851 11.80 -7.36 20.86
C ASN A 851 10.62 -6.80 21.69
N GLY A 852 9.78 -7.69 22.23
CA GLY A 852 8.60 -7.36 23.03
C GLY A 852 7.33 -7.08 22.24
N PHE A 853 7.34 -7.19 20.91
CA PHE A 853 6.15 -7.15 20.07
C PHE A 853 5.46 -8.52 19.95
N ASP A 854 4.26 -8.54 19.40
CA ASP A 854 3.50 -9.74 19.06
C ASP A 854 3.91 -10.38 17.71
N HIS A 855 4.60 -9.62 16.86
CA HIS A 855 5.17 -10.04 15.57
C HIS A 855 6.70 -10.12 15.63
N ALA A 856 7.33 -10.64 14.57
CA ALA A 856 8.79 -10.71 14.48
C ALA A 856 9.37 -9.31 14.22
N GLU A 857 10.53 -9.01 14.79
CA GLU A 857 11.25 -7.75 14.54
C GLU A 857 12.62 -8.01 13.89
N ILE A 858 13.16 -9.20 14.13
CA ILE A 858 14.44 -9.65 13.60
C ILE A 858 14.19 -11.01 13.00
N ILE A 859 14.64 -11.18 11.77
CA ILE A 859 14.57 -12.44 11.04
C ILE A 859 15.99 -12.78 10.60
N SER A 860 16.39 -14.02 10.84
CA SER A 860 17.66 -14.57 10.40
C SER A 860 17.46 -15.95 9.83
N GLU A 861 18.13 -16.25 8.73
CA GLU A 861 17.85 -17.43 7.93
C GLU A 861 19.13 -18.16 7.53
N LEU A 862 19.03 -19.49 7.47
CA LEU A 862 20.03 -20.37 6.87
C LEU A 862 19.35 -21.31 5.88
N TYR A 863 19.96 -21.46 4.70
CA TYR A 863 19.45 -22.32 3.64
C TYR A 863 20.08 -23.72 3.72
N PHE A 864 19.25 -24.74 3.58
CA PHE A 864 19.62 -26.15 3.64
C PHE A 864 19.25 -26.87 2.35
N THR A 865 19.95 -27.96 2.05
CA THR A 865 19.61 -28.89 0.97
C THR A 865 19.66 -30.31 1.52
N ALA A 866 18.61 -31.09 1.30
CA ALA A 866 18.52 -32.49 1.67
C ALA A 866 18.52 -33.38 0.42
N GLU A 867 19.34 -34.43 0.42
CA GLU A 867 19.51 -35.33 -0.73
C GLU A 867 19.60 -36.81 -0.32
N GLY A 868 19.01 -37.71 -1.11
CA GLY A 868 19.09 -39.15 -0.90
C GLY A 868 18.18 -39.72 0.20
N LEU A 869 17.16 -38.96 0.61
CA LEU A 869 16.10 -39.35 1.55
C LEU A 869 14.84 -39.85 0.82
N GLY A 870 14.65 -39.45 -0.44
CA GLY A 870 13.42 -39.64 -1.22
C GLY A 870 12.42 -38.51 -1.00
N ASP A 871 11.35 -38.50 -1.80
CA ASP A 871 10.31 -37.48 -1.71
C ASP A 871 9.54 -37.57 -0.39
N ALA A 872 9.30 -36.44 0.27
CA ALA A 872 8.37 -36.41 1.38
C ALA A 872 6.94 -36.58 0.87
N LEU A 873 6.17 -37.41 1.57
CA LEU A 873 4.74 -37.56 1.31
C LEU A 873 3.97 -36.43 1.96
N THR A 874 3.08 -35.79 1.20
CA THR A 874 2.14 -34.80 1.71
C THR A 874 0.87 -35.52 2.15
N ASP A 875 0.43 -35.34 3.39
CA ASP A 875 -0.82 -35.93 3.86
C ASP A 875 -2.03 -35.20 3.24
N GLY A 876 -2.80 -35.89 2.39
CA GLY A 876 -3.96 -35.31 1.72
C GLY A 876 -5.16 -35.09 2.64
N TYR A 877 -5.14 -35.65 3.86
CA TYR A 877 -6.19 -35.48 4.87
C TYR A 877 -5.97 -34.29 5.80
N SER A 878 -4.81 -33.65 5.69
CA SER A 878 -4.50 -32.36 6.30
C SER A 878 -4.62 -31.25 5.26
N PHE A 879 -4.81 -30.00 5.68
CA PHE A 879 -4.86 -28.87 4.76
C PHE A 879 -3.55 -28.72 3.95
N VAL A 880 -3.65 -28.98 2.65
CA VAL A 880 -2.59 -28.80 1.66
C VAL A 880 -2.75 -27.41 1.04
N SER A 881 -1.94 -26.48 1.54
CA SER A 881 -1.91 -25.09 1.09
C SER A 881 -1.40 -24.96 -0.35
N ALA A 882 -1.94 -23.99 -1.09
CA ALA A 882 -1.50 -23.69 -2.45
C ALA A 882 -0.04 -23.26 -2.57
N SER A 883 0.54 -22.75 -1.49
CA SER A 883 1.96 -22.44 -1.41
C SER A 883 2.89 -23.65 -1.48
N TYR A 884 2.35 -24.87 -1.34
CA TYR A 884 3.08 -26.13 -1.52
C TYR A 884 2.99 -26.68 -2.94
N ALA A 885 2.53 -25.87 -3.91
CA ALA A 885 2.46 -26.28 -5.30
C ALA A 885 3.83 -26.76 -5.79
N SER A 886 3.88 -28.01 -6.27
CA SER A 886 5.06 -28.64 -6.85
C SER A 886 5.35 -28.14 -8.25
N PHE A 887 4.32 -27.67 -8.98
CA PHE A 887 4.45 -27.07 -10.30
C PHE A 887 3.31 -26.09 -10.59
N SER A 888 3.56 -25.15 -11.49
CA SER A 888 2.58 -24.23 -12.05
C SER A 888 2.99 -23.80 -13.45
N ASN A 889 2.01 -23.49 -14.31
CA ASN A 889 2.27 -22.98 -15.66
C ASN A 889 2.50 -21.46 -15.70
N VAL A 890 2.28 -20.77 -14.59
CA VAL A 890 2.52 -19.33 -14.38
C VAL A 890 3.32 -19.09 -13.10
N ASN A 891 3.99 -17.95 -12.99
CA ASN A 891 4.57 -17.52 -11.72
C ASN A 891 3.43 -17.21 -10.74
N LEU A 892 3.38 -17.92 -9.62
CA LEU A 892 2.36 -17.75 -8.59
C LEU A 892 2.75 -16.60 -7.65
N SER A 893 1.80 -15.71 -7.38
CA SER A 893 1.88 -14.76 -6.27
C SER A 893 1.13 -15.35 -5.08
N PHE A 894 1.64 -15.22 -3.85
CA PHE A 894 1.03 -15.85 -2.68
C PHE A 894 0.37 -14.82 -1.75
N ILE A 895 -0.79 -15.17 -1.17
CA ILE A 895 -1.52 -14.36 -0.17
C ILE A 895 -2.13 -15.29 0.88
N ASP A 896 -1.86 -15.04 2.17
CA ASP A 896 -2.37 -15.84 3.30
C ASP A 896 -2.24 -17.37 3.11
N LYS A 897 -1.09 -17.85 2.61
CA LYS A 897 -0.82 -19.26 2.23
C LYS A 897 -1.63 -19.77 1.01
N GLY A 898 -2.46 -18.95 0.40
CA GLY A 898 -3.04 -19.20 -0.93
C GLY A 898 -2.14 -18.71 -2.06
N ALA A 899 -2.50 -19.04 -3.29
CA ALA A 899 -1.90 -18.56 -4.53
C ALA A 899 -2.95 -17.78 -5.33
N VAL A 900 -2.56 -16.64 -5.87
CA VAL A 900 -3.39 -15.80 -6.74
C VAL A 900 -3.22 -16.30 -8.17
N SER A 901 -4.34 -16.61 -8.84
CA SER A 901 -4.29 -16.96 -10.25
C SER A 901 -4.00 -15.73 -11.11
N ASN A 902 -3.50 -15.96 -12.32
CA ASN A 902 -3.26 -14.86 -13.24
C ASN A 902 -4.58 -14.16 -13.60
N ILE A 903 -4.57 -12.82 -13.61
CA ILE A 903 -5.72 -11.99 -14.00
C ILE A 903 -6.14 -12.30 -15.45
N HIS A 904 -5.19 -12.73 -16.28
CA HIS A 904 -5.41 -13.07 -17.69
C HIS A 904 -4.84 -14.47 -18.02
N GLY A 905 -5.71 -15.40 -18.40
CA GLY A 905 -5.33 -16.73 -18.90
C GLY A 905 -5.52 -17.88 -17.91
N ARG A 906 -5.26 -19.10 -18.38
CA ARG A 906 -5.43 -20.34 -17.60
C ARG A 906 -4.26 -20.54 -16.64
N THR A 907 -4.56 -20.66 -15.35
CA THR A 907 -3.59 -20.99 -14.30
C THR A 907 -3.77 -22.44 -13.87
N VAL A 908 -2.69 -23.22 -13.84
CA VAL A 908 -2.65 -24.61 -13.37
C VAL A 908 -1.77 -24.66 -12.13
N ILE A 909 -2.29 -25.20 -11.02
CA ILE A 909 -1.58 -25.35 -9.76
C ILE A 909 -1.52 -26.84 -9.42
N GLY A 910 -0.33 -27.41 -9.37
CA GLY A 910 -0.11 -28.85 -9.24
C GLY A 910 0.63 -29.25 -7.97
N PHE A 911 0.31 -30.43 -7.44
CA PHE A 911 0.89 -31.00 -6.22
C PHE A 911 1.25 -32.46 -6.47
N ASP A 912 2.51 -32.81 -6.24
CA ASP A 912 3.01 -34.17 -6.33
C ASP A 912 3.05 -34.85 -4.96
N ASN A 913 3.13 -36.19 -4.95
CA ASN A 913 3.34 -37.00 -3.75
C ASN A 913 2.28 -36.82 -2.65
N ILE A 914 1.02 -36.61 -3.03
CA ILE A 914 -0.12 -36.57 -2.11
C ILE A 914 -0.46 -38.00 -1.68
N ASN A 915 -0.32 -38.28 -0.39
CA ASN A 915 -0.69 -39.54 0.23
C ASN A 915 -2.15 -39.51 0.67
N MET A 916 -2.97 -40.29 -0.03
CA MET A 916 -4.38 -40.50 0.24
C MET A 916 -4.64 -41.83 0.97
N GLY A 917 -3.61 -42.54 1.40
CA GLY A 917 -3.73 -43.86 1.99
C GLY A 917 -4.31 -44.91 1.03
N GLY A 918 -4.50 -46.14 1.51
CA GLY A 918 -4.96 -47.25 0.65
C GLY A 918 -6.39 -47.11 0.15
N PHE A 919 -7.32 -46.60 0.98
CA PHE A 919 -8.72 -46.44 0.60
C PHE A 919 -8.97 -45.14 -0.16
N GLY A 920 -8.45 -44.01 0.32
CA GLY A 920 -8.71 -42.70 -0.30
C GLY A 920 -10.05 -42.07 0.11
N SER A 921 -10.39 -40.95 -0.52
CA SER A 921 -11.61 -40.18 -0.23
C SER A 921 -12.25 -39.60 -1.49
N LYS A 922 -13.58 -39.44 -1.47
CA LYS A 922 -14.32 -38.62 -2.46
C LYS A 922 -14.64 -37.23 -1.92
N LYS A 923 -14.54 -37.02 -0.61
CA LYS A 923 -14.93 -35.78 0.07
C LYS A 923 -13.78 -34.81 0.06
N LEU A 924 -13.92 -33.73 -0.69
CA LEU A 924 -12.91 -32.71 -0.89
C LEU A 924 -13.46 -31.34 -0.45
N THR A 925 -12.63 -30.62 0.30
CA THR A 925 -12.83 -29.19 0.53
C THR A 925 -11.82 -28.43 -0.32
N LEU A 926 -12.30 -27.56 -1.21
CA LEU A 926 -11.46 -26.58 -1.89
C LEU A 926 -11.62 -25.21 -1.23
N TYR A 927 -10.50 -24.51 -1.07
CA TYR A 927 -10.47 -23.18 -0.49
C TYR A 927 -10.27 -22.18 -1.61
N ILE A 928 -11.30 -21.41 -1.98
CA ILE A 928 -11.21 -20.48 -3.11
C ILE A 928 -11.89 -19.14 -2.81
N GLY A 929 -11.31 -18.03 -3.28
CA GLY A 929 -11.88 -16.68 -3.28
C GLY A 929 -12.12 -16.19 -4.71
N CYS A 930 -13.36 -15.79 -5.03
CA CYS A 930 -13.72 -15.29 -6.35
C CYS A 930 -13.42 -13.78 -6.47
N CYS A 931 -12.41 -13.40 -7.25
CA CYS A 931 -11.97 -12.01 -7.38
C CYS A 931 -12.74 -11.18 -8.41
N SER A 932 -13.44 -11.84 -9.34
CA SER A 932 -14.09 -11.20 -10.50
C SER A 932 -15.57 -10.81 -10.27
N GLY A 933 -16.10 -11.03 -9.07
CA GLY A 933 -17.52 -10.86 -8.76
C GLY A 933 -18.45 -11.87 -9.49
N LYS A 934 -17.88 -12.89 -10.14
CA LYS A 934 -18.58 -13.99 -10.80
C LYS A 934 -18.14 -15.33 -10.20
N GLY A 935 -18.98 -16.35 -10.35
CA GLY A 935 -18.58 -17.71 -10.03
C GLY A 935 -17.50 -18.22 -10.99
N ILE A 936 -16.72 -19.19 -10.55
CA ILE A 936 -15.59 -19.73 -11.29
C ILE A 936 -15.74 -21.24 -11.49
N ASP A 937 -15.19 -21.77 -12.58
CA ASP A 937 -15.07 -23.21 -12.77
C ASP A 937 -13.64 -23.65 -12.47
N VAL A 938 -13.51 -24.75 -11.74
CA VAL A 938 -12.22 -25.36 -11.38
C VAL A 938 -12.17 -26.77 -11.94
N GLU A 939 -11.19 -27.04 -12.78
CA GLU A 939 -10.90 -28.38 -13.26
C GLU A 939 -9.98 -29.09 -12.27
N ILE A 940 -10.33 -30.30 -11.85
CA ILE A 940 -9.55 -31.12 -10.92
C ILE A 940 -8.97 -32.29 -11.70
N TRP A 941 -7.66 -32.44 -11.69
CA TRP A 941 -6.92 -33.42 -12.47
C TRP A 941 -6.12 -34.35 -11.58
N ASN A 942 -6.07 -35.63 -11.97
CA ASN A 942 -5.06 -36.56 -11.49
C ASN A 942 -3.83 -36.44 -12.42
N GLY A 943 -2.78 -35.81 -11.91
CA GLY A 943 -1.58 -35.43 -12.66
C GLY A 943 -1.66 -34.08 -13.38
N ASP A 944 -0.55 -33.68 -14.00
CA ASP A 944 -0.38 -32.41 -14.71
C ASP A 944 -1.18 -32.37 -16.03
N PRO A 945 -2.15 -31.45 -16.20
CA PRO A 945 -2.97 -31.32 -17.41
C PRO A 945 -2.17 -31.17 -18.70
N GLU A 946 -0.91 -30.71 -18.62
CA GLU A 946 -0.04 -30.51 -19.77
C GLU A 946 0.75 -31.77 -20.16
N LYS A 947 0.70 -32.84 -19.34
CA LYS A 947 1.40 -34.11 -19.58
C LYS A 947 0.45 -35.20 -20.11
N SER A 948 0.94 -36.06 -21.00
CA SER A 948 0.14 -37.05 -21.73
C SER A 948 -0.48 -38.20 -20.90
N ARG A 949 -0.24 -38.25 -19.58
CA ARG A 949 -0.73 -39.32 -18.68
C ARG A 949 -1.70 -38.80 -17.61
N SER A 950 -2.04 -37.52 -17.62
CA SER A 950 -3.02 -36.96 -16.69
C SER A 950 -4.46 -37.23 -17.13
N ARG A 951 -5.36 -37.22 -16.15
CA ARG A 951 -6.79 -37.44 -16.36
C ARG A 951 -7.61 -36.41 -15.60
N LEU A 952 -8.57 -35.79 -16.28
CA LEU A 952 -9.58 -34.94 -15.64
C LEU A 952 -10.47 -35.81 -14.75
N ILE A 953 -10.52 -35.48 -13.46
CA ILE A 953 -11.40 -36.09 -12.46
C ILE A 953 -12.80 -35.49 -12.65
N GLU A 954 -12.91 -34.17 -12.52
CA GLU A 954 -14.17 -33.45 -12.57
C GLU A 954 -13.95 -31.95 -12.83
N THR A 955 -14.98 -31.25 -13.31
CA THR A 955 -15.04 -29.78 -13.34
C THR A 955 -16.14 -29.32 -12.40
N VAL A 956 -15.79 -28.51 -11.42
CA VAL A 956 -16.71 -28.06 -10.36
C VAL A 956 -16.91 -26.56 -10.47
N SER A 957 -18.18 -26.14 -10.53
CA SER A 957 -18.57 -24.73 -10.56
C SER A 957 -18.74 -24.17 -9.16
N PHE A 958 -17.97 -23.14 -8.83
CA PHE A 958 -17.99 -22.42 -7.56
C PHE A 958 -18.80 -21.14 -7.71
N PRO A 959 -19.84 -20.91 -6.90
CA PRO A 959 -20.58 -19.66 -6.91
C PRO A 959 -19.68 -18.50 -6.45
N ASN A 960 -19.96 -17.29 -6.93
CA ASN A 960 -19.29 -16.10 -6.42
C ASN A 960 -19.47 -16.01 -4.90
N ASN A 961 -18.36 -15.87 -4.18
CA ASN A 961 -18.35 -15.75 -2.72
C ASN A 961 -17.84 -14.38 -2.23
N GLY A 962 -17.58 -13.43 -3.13
CA GLY A 962 -17.07 -12.10 -2.79
C GLY A 962 -15.68 -12.11 -2.13
N GLY A 963 -14.96 -13.23 -2.20
CA GLY A 963 -13.62 -13.40 -1.64
C GLY A 963 -12.55 -12.77 -2.54
N TRP A 964 -12.57 -11.44 -2.67
CA TRP A 964 -11.57 -10.71 -3.47
C TRP A 964 -10.20 -10.64 -2.75
N ASP A 965 -10.20 -10.73 -1.42
CA ASP A 965 -9.04 -10.62 -0.53
C ASP A 965 -8.75 -11.89 0.29
N ARG A 966 -9.61 -12.91 0.19
CA ARG A 966 -9.53 -14.15 0.99
C ARG A 966 -10.17 -15.33 0.28
N TYR A 967 -9.73 -16.53 0.62
CA TYR A 967 -10.37 -17.77 0.20
C TYR A 967 -11.34 -18.30 1.26
N MET A 968 -12.37 -19.03 0.83
CA MET A 968 -13.35 -19.67 1.72
C MET A 968 -13.45 -21.16 1.41
N PRO A 969 -13.69 -22.02 2.42
CA PRO A 969 -13.87 -23.45 2.20
C PRO A 969 -15.18 -23.73 1.45
N PHE A 970 -15.10 -24.61 0.47
CA PHE A 970 -16.25 -25.12 -0.27
C PHE A 970 -16.14 -26.64 -0.37
N LYS A 971 -17.08 -27.33 0.28
CA LYS A 971 -17.12 -28.79 0.42
C LYS A 971 -17.98 -29.43 -0.65
N PHE A 972 -17.50 -30.49 -1.27
CA PHE A 972 -18.23 -31.29 -2.25
C PHE A 972 -17.69 -32.72 -2.31
N GLU A 973 -18.42 -33.59 -3.00
CA GLU A 973 -18.00 -34.96 -3.29
C GLU A 973 -17.60 -35.07 -4.76
N LEU A 974 -16.44 -35.66 -5.02
CA LEU A 974 -15.96 -35.97 -6.35
C LEU A 974 -16.70 -37.17 -6.94
N GLY A 975 -16.87 -37.16 -8.27
CA GLY A 975 -17.42 -38.29 -9.03
C GLY A 975 -16.61 -39.59 -8.90
N GLU A 976 -15.32 -39.50 -8.53
CA GLU A 976 -14.43 -40.64 -8.32
C GLU A 976 -13.54 -40.48 -7.07
N ARG A 977 -13.08 -41.61 -6.53
CA ARG A 977 -12.26 -41.68 -5.31
C ARG A 977 -10.80 -41.43 -5.63
N VAL A 978 -10.15 -40.55 -4.87
CA VAL A 978 -8.72 -40.30 -4.96
C VAL A 978 -8.02 -41.11 -3.86
N SER A 979 -7.13 -42.04 -4.23
CA SER A 979 -6.46 -42.98 -3.32
C SER A 979 -4.98 -43.18 -3.69
N GLY A 980 -4.23 -43.85 -2.81
CA GLY A 980 -2.81 -44.13 -3.00
C GLY A 980 -1.92 -42.90 -2.86
N ILE A 981 -0.71 -42.97 -3.42
CA ILE A 981 0.16 -41.80 -3.59
C ILE A 981 -0.06 -41.28 -5.01
N THR A 982 -0.49 -40.03 -5.13
CA THR A 982 -0.93 -39.45 -6.41
C THR A 982 -0.43 -38.02 -6.59
N SER A 983 -0.52 -37.51 -7.81
CA SER A 983 -0.39 -36.09 -8.11
C SER A 983 -1.77 -35.50 -8.40
N LEU A 984 -2.05 -34.30 -7.92
CA LEU A 984 -3.30 -33.57 -8.17
C LEU A 984 -2.99 -32.20 -8.78
N ALA A 985 -3.81 -31.75 -9.72
CA ALA A 985 -3.71 -30.40 -10.26
C ALA A 985 -5.07 -29.72 -10.37
N PHE A 986 -5.08 -28.41 -10.15
CA PHE A 986 -6.27 -27.57 -10.19
C PHE A 986 -6.07 -26.50 -11.26
N ALA A 987 -6.94 -26.47 -12.26
CA ALA A 987 -6.87 -25.49 -13.33
C ALA A 987 -8.05 -24.51 -13.25
N VAL A 988 -7.74 -23.22 -13.30
CA VAL A 988 -8.70 -22.12 -13.27
C VAL A 988 -8.45 -21.19 -14.44
N SER A 989 -9.52 -20.76 -15.10
CA SER A 989 -9.44 -19.85 -16.27
C SER A 989 -9.84 -18.40 -15.93
N GLN A 990 -10.12 -18.13 -14.66
CA GLN A 990 -10.55 -16.83 -14.15
C GLN A 990 -9.71 -16.43 -12.94
N ASN A 991 -9.68 -15.13 -12.65
CA ASN A 991 -8.98 -14.59 -11.49
C ASN A 991 -9.63 -15.05 -10.17
N CYS A 992 -8.86 -15.73 -9.34
CA CYS A 992 -9.27 -16.22 -8.03
C CYS A 992 -8.06 -16.35 -7.08
N ILE A 993 -8.33 -16.37 -5.79
CA ILE A 993 -7.36 -16.79 -4.77
C ILE A 993 -7.60 -18.29 -4.51
N PHE A 994 -6.67 -19.14 -4.91
CA PHE A 994 -6.68 -20.57 -4.58
C PHE A 994 -5.94 -20.79 -3.27
N GLY A 995 -6.65 -21.07 -2.18
CA GLY A 995 -6.10 -21.29 -0.84
C GLY A 995 -5.40 -22.64 -0.69
N GLY A 996 -5.95 -23.69 -1.31
CA GLY A 996 -5.50 -25.07 -1.15
C GLY A 996 -6.67 -26.05 -1.09
N PHE A 997 -6.39 -27.26 -0.60
CA PHE A 997 -7.37 -28.32 -0.50
C PHE A 997 -7.16 -29.23 0.72
N GLU A 998 -8.20 -29.89 1.17
CA GLU A 998 -8.11 -31.00 2.15
C GLU A 998 -9.16 -32.05 1.85
N PHE A 999 -8.80 -33.33 2.00
CA PHE A 999 -9.75 -34.42 1.93
C PHE A 999 -10.24 -34.82 3.33
N GLU A 1000 -11.49 -35.28 3.42
CA GLU A 1000 -11.99 -35.86 4.67
C GLU A 1000 -11.65 -37.35 4.74
N HIS A 1001 -11.23 -37.83 5.92
CA HIS A 1001 -11.06 -39.26 6.16
C HIS A 1001 -12.40 -39.99 6.03
N GLU A 1002 -12.42 -41.05 5.21
CA GLU A 1002 -13.55 -41.96 5.11
C GLU A 1002 -13.22 -43.32 5.73
N ASP A 1003 -14.07 -43.75 6.67
CA ASP A 1003 -13.98 -45.08 7.27
C ASP A 1003 -14.52 -46.13 6.29
N LYS A 1004 -13.63 -46.90 5.65
CA LYS A 1004 -13.99 -47.97 4.70
C LYS A 1004 -15.00 -48.96 5.31
N ALA A 1005 -14.95 -49.22 6.62
CA ALA A 1005 -15.84 -50.19 7.26
C ALA A 1005 -17.29 -49.71 7.38
N ARG A 1006 -17.50 -48.41 7.53
CA ARG A 1006 -18.83 -47.79 7.72
C ARG A 1006 -19.29 -46.99 6.50
N ALA A 1007 -18.45 -46.88 5.47
CA ALA A 1007 -18.79 -46.27 4.21
C ALA A 1007 -19.86 -47.09 3.47
N LYS A 1008 -20.68 -46.40 2.67
CA LYS A 1008 -21.50 -47.04 1.66
C LYS A 1008 -20.58 -47.44 0.51
N LEU A 1009 -20.39 -48.74 0.30
CA LEU A 1009 -19.53 -49.31 -0.73
C LEU A 1009 -20.41 -49.90 -1.84
N PHE A 1010 -20.20 -49.44 -3.07
CA PHE A 1010 -20.87 -50.04 -4.22
C PHE A 1010 -20.32 -51.44 -4.49
N ALA A 1011 -21.17 -52.33 -4.98
CA ALA A 1011 -20.77 -53.71 -5.27
C ALA A 1011 -19.65 -53.77 -6.31
N SER A 1012 -19.63 -52.80 -7.23
CA SER A 1012 -18.59 -52.58 -8.25
C SER A 1012 -17.25 -52.08 -7.71
N GLU A 1013 -17.17 -51.58 -6.48
CA GLU A 1013 -15.92 -51.16 -5.81
C GLU A 1013 -15.14 -52.37 -5.24
N TYR A 1014 -15.33 -53.56 -5.81
CA TYR A 1014 -14.69 -54.80 -5.37
C TYR A 1014 -13.18 -54.78 -5.59
N ASP A 1015 -12.45 -55.44 -4.70
CA ASP A 1015 -11.03 -55.72 -4.87
C ASP A 1015 -10.80 -56.95 -5.79
N GLU A 1016 -11.69 -57.94 -5.71
CA GLU A 1016 -11.67 -59.13 -6.58
C GLU A 1016 -13.11 -59.64 -6.82
N ILE A 1017 -13.41 -60.11 -8.03
CA ILE A 1017 -14.66 -60.79 -8.36
C ILE A 1017 -14.38 -62.08 -9.14
N TYR A 1018 -15.02 -63.17 -8.75
CA TYR A 1018 -14.87 -64.47 -9.39
C TYR A 1018 -16.21 -65.22 -9.40
N GLY A 1019 -16.59 -65.84 -10.51
CA GLY A 1019 -17.84 -66.61 -10.62
C GLY A 1019 -18.26 -66.91 -12.06
N ASP A 1020 -19.31 -67.73 -12.21
CA ASP A 1020 -19.70 -68.29 -13.50
C ASP A 1020 -20.69 -67.41 -14.30
N ASP A 1021 -21.49 -66.56 -13.63
CA ASP A 1021 -22.53 -65.74 -14.28
C ASP A 1021 -22.77 -64.41 -13.52
N TYR A 1022 -22.34 -63.28 -14.11
CA TYR A 1022 -22.59 -61.91 -13.64
C TYR A 1022 -22.29 -60.88 -14.74
N THR A 1023 -22.79 -59.64 -14.60
CA THR A 1023 -22.45 -58.50 -15.46
C THR A 1023 -22.19 -57.26 -14.60
N VAL A 1024 -21.01 -56.66 -14.75
CA VAL A 1024 -20.66 -55.40 -14.05
C VAL A 1024 -21.12 -54.22 -14.89
N ASN A 1025 -21.93 -53.32 -14.33
CA ASN A 1025 -22.49 -52.17 -15.02
C ASN A 1025 -22.48 -50.93 -14.12
N CYS A 1026 -21.57 -49.99 -14.40
CA CYS A 1026 -21.34 -48.80 -13.59
C CYS A 1026 -21.17 -49.17 -12.10
N ASN A 1027 -22.09 -48.72 -11.25
CA ASN A 1027 -22.03 -48.94 -9.80
C ASN A 1027 -22.59 -50.31 -9.35
N ILE A 1028 -23.19 -51.09 -10.26
CA ILE A 1028 -24.02 -52.26 -9.95
C ILE A 1028 -23.39 -53.53 -10.54
N ILE A 1029 -23.56 -54.66 -9.86
CA ILE A 1029 -23.31 -55.98 -10.43
C ILE A 1029 -24.65 -56.69 -10.61
N GLU A 1030 -25.04 -56.89 -11.87
CA GLU A 1030 -26.33 -57.45 -12.27
C GLU A 1030 -26.18 -58.92 -12.67
N LYS A 1031 -27.30 -59.67 -12.62
CA LYS A 1031 -27.42 -61.07 -13.02
C LYS A 1031 -26.46 -61.99 -12.26
N ILE A 1032 -26.28 -61.75 -10.96
CA ILE A 1032 -25.42 -62.57 -10.11
C ILE A 1032 -26.07 -63.95 -9.95
N GLY A 1033 -25.50 -64.92 -10.65
CA GLY A 1033 -25.96 -66.30 -10.72
C GLY A 1033 -25.12 -67.25 -9.86
N ASN A 1034 -24.66 -68.35 -10.45
CA ASN A 1034 -24.02 -69.43 -9.71
C ASN A 1034 -22.58 -69.11 -9.29
N ASN A 1035 -22.27 -69.33 -8.01
CA ASN A 1035 -20.93 -69.31 -7.42
C ASN A 1035 -20.17 -67.98 -7.59
N VAL A 1036 -20.85 -66.85 -7.52
CA VAL A 1036 -20.20 -65.54 -7.60
C VAL A 1036 -19.70 -65.11 -6.22
N VAL A 1037 -18.43 -64.72 -6.14
CA VAL A 1037 -17.74 -64.20 -4.96
C VAL A 1037 -17.27 -62.79 -5.30
N ILE A 1038 -17.68 -61.83 -4.47
CA ILE A 1038 -17.31 -60.42 -4.60
C ILE A 1038 -16.55 -60.02 -3.34
N SER A 1039 -15.26 -59.75 -3.45
CA SER A 1039 -14.33 -59.55 -2.34
C SER A 1039 -13.94 -58.08 -2.15
N PHE A 1040 -13.77 -57.70 -0.89
CA PHE A 1040 -13.31 -56.41 -0.39
C PHE A 1040 -12.24 -56.65 0.68
N ASN A 1041 -11.02 -56.21 0.42
CA ASN A 1041 -9.85 -56.48 1.24
C ASN A 1041 -9.61 -55.36 2.27
N ASN A 1042 -8.91 -55.72 3.35
CA ASN A 1042 -8.38 -54.79 4.35
C ASN A 1042 -9.40 -53.83 4.98
N ILE A 1043 -10.59 -54.32 5.33
CA ILE A 1043 -11.59 -53.53 6.07
C ILE A 1043 -11.32 -53.65 7.57
N ASP A 1044 -11.20 -52.52 8.27
CA ASP A 1044 -11.02 -52.47 9.73
C ASP A 1044 -12.28 -51.93 10.42
N PHE A 1045 -12.99 -52.81 11.12
CA PHE A 1045 -14.23 -52.46 11.82
C PHE A 1045 -13.98 -51.80 13.19
N GLY A 1046 -12.73 -51.71 13.63
CA GLY A 1046 -12.33 -51.14 14.92
C GLY A 1046 -12.74 -52.01 16.12
N ALA A 1047 -12.39 -51.56 17.33
CA ALA A 1047 -12.67 -52.29 18.57
C ALA A 1047 -14.18 -52.33 18.91
N ASP A 1048 -14.91 -51.26 18.57
CA ASP A 1048 -16.35 -51.17 18.79
C ASP A 1048 -17.14 -52.09 17.85
N GLY A 1049 -16.55 -52.46 16.71
CA GLY A 1049 -17.11 -53.37 15.71
C GLY A 1049 -18.37 -52.83 15.01
N VAL A 1050 -19.01 -53.72 14.26
CA VAL A 1050 -20.31 -53.52 13.60
C VAL A 1050 -21.18 -54.74 13.87
N SER A 1051 -22.50 -54.55 13.95
CA SER A 1051 -23.45 -55.65 14.19
C SER A 1051 -24.65 -55.62 13.25
N ARG A 1052 -24.65 -54.71 12.29
CA ARG A 1052 -25.70 -54.61 11.27
C ARG A 1052 -25.08 -54.44 9.89
N LEU A 1053 -25.73 -55.02 8.90
CA LEU A 1053 -25.38 -54.91 7.49
C LEU A 1053 -26.61 -54.51 6.70
N THR A 1054 -26.51 -53.44 5.94
CA THR A 1054 -27.52 -53.03 4.97
C THR A 1054 -27.03 -53.34 3.57
N ILE A 1055 -27.85 -54.04 2.78
CA ILE A 1055 -27.60 -54.35 1.37
C ILE A 1055 -28.68 -53.66 0.54
N SER A 1056 -28.28 -53.00 -0.55
CA SER A 1056 -29.16 -52.54 -1.61
C SER A 1056 -29.03 -53.45 -2.82
N GLY A 1057 -30.15 -53.98 -3.28
CA GLY A 1057 -30.18 -54.91 -4.40
C GLY A 1057 -31.60 -55.34 -4.73
N ARG A 1058 -31.72 -56.27 -5.66
CA ARG A 1058 -32.99 -56.92 -5.98
C ARG A 1058 -32.80 -58.38 -6.30
N THR A 1059 -33.84 -59.18 -6.06
CA THR A 1059 -33.87 -60.59 -6.41
C THR A 1059 -35.28 -61.01 -6.79
N ARG A 1060 -35.39 -61.81 -7.84
CA ARG A 1060 -36.66 -62.37 -8.33
C ARG A 1060 -37.01 -63.69 -7.65
N ASN A 1061 -36.07 -64.25 -6.88
CA ASN A 1061 -36.30 -65.40 -6.03
C ASN A 1061 -37.14 -65.00 -4.80
N PRO A 1062 -38.01 -65.88 -4.26
CA PRO A 1062 -38.75 -65.59 -3.03
C PRO A 1062 -37.85 -65.13 -1.88
N GLN A 1063 -36.66 -65.72 -1.77
CA GLN A 1063 -35.54 -65.28 -0.95
C GLN A 1063 -34.22 -65.66 -1.62
N ASN A 1064 -33.19 -64.83 -1.45
CA ASN A 1064 -31.83 -65.10 -1.91
C ASN A 1064 -30.86 -65.07 -0.72
N ALA A 1065 -30.17 -66.17 -0.45
CA ALA A 1065 -29.16 -66.23 0.60
C ALA A 1065 -27.86 -65.57 0.12
N VAL A 1066 -27.38 -64.58 0.86
CA VAL A 1066 -26.09 -63.91 0.62
C VAL A 1066 -25.16 -64.31 1.76
N GLN A 1067 -24.10 -65.05 1.45
CA GLN A 1067 -23.09 -65.43 2.44
C GLN A 1067 -22.06 -64.30 2.58
N ILE A 1068 -21.83 -63.84 3.80
CA ILE A 1068 -20.76 -62.92 4.15
C ILE A 1068 -19.62 -63.74 4.73
N ARG A 1069 -18.53 -63.86 3.99
CA ARG A 1069 -17.30 -64.55 4.44
C ARG A 1069 -16.26 -63.51 4.79
N TYR A 1070 -15.67 -63.58 5.96
CA TYR A 1070 -14.57 -62.70 6.31
C TYR A 1070 -13.48 -63.43 7.07
N THR A 1071 -12.24 -63.00 6.90
CA THR A 1071 -11.08 -63.53 7.62
C THR A 1071 -10.52 -62.43 8.51
N PRO A 1072 -10.72 -62.46 9.84
CA PRO A 1072 -10.00 -61.58 10.75
C PRO A 1072 -8.49 -61.81 10.63
N LYS A 1073 -7.69 -60.75 10.74
CA LYS A 1073 -6.25 -60.80 10.53
C LYS A 1073 -5.57 -61.79 11.48
N GLY A 1074 -4.90 -62.80 10.91
CA GLY A 1074 -4.25 -63.87 11.69
C GLY A 1074 -5.19 -64.93 12.28
N GLU A 1075 -6.48 -64.92 11.94
CA GLU A 1075 -7.47 -65.92 12.38
C GLU A 1075 -8.02 -66.75 11.21
N SER A 1076 -8.88 -67.72 11.51
CA SER A 1076 -9.54 -68.55 10.50
C SER A 1076 -10.75 -67.82 9.89
N GLN A 1077 -11.08 -68.15 8.64
CA GLN A 1077 -12.24 -67.58 7.94
C GLN A 1077 -13.55 -67.92 8.68
N ILE A 1078 -14.39 -66.90 8.85
CA ILE A 1078 -15.73 -66.97 9.43
C ILE A 1078 -16.75 -66.76 8.31
N THR A 1079 -17.84 -67.52 8.31
CA THR A 1079 -18.94 -67.39 7.35
C THR A 1079 -20.27 -67.25 8.07
N GLN A 1080 -21.03 -66.22 7.72
CA GLN A 1080 -22.42 -66.04 8.12
C GLN A 1080 -23.27 -65.76 6.87
N ALA A 1081 -24.60 -65.90 6.96
CA ALA A 1081 -25.48 -65.69 5.82
C ALA A 1081 -26.70 -64.88 6.22
N VAL A 1082 -27.12 -64.01 5.30
CA VAL A 1082 -28.37 -63.23 5.42
C VAL A 1082 -29.30 -63.61 4.28
N SER A 1083 -30.61 -63.62 4.53
CA SER A 1083 -31.62 -63.95 3.52
C SER A 1083 -32.29 -62.67 3.03
N PHE A 1084 -31.95 -62.24 1.81
CA PHE A 1084 -32.55 -61.08 1.17
C PHE A 1084 -33.91 -61.46 0.56
N ALA A 1085 -34.99 -60.78 0.94
CA ALA A 1085 -36.34 -61.07 0.48
C ALA A 1085 -36.57 -60.56 -0.96
N CYS A 1086 -37.46 -61.25 -1.70
CA CYS A 1086 -37.86 -60.87 -3.06
C CYS A 1086 -38.19 -59.38 -3.20
N SER A 1087 -37.66 -58.76 -4.26
CA SER A 1087 -37.99 -57.40 -4.65
C SER A 1087 -37.81 -57.24 -6.17
N GLU A 1088 -38.81 -56.68 -6.85
CA GLU A 1088 -38.77 -56.41 -8.30
C GLU A 1088 -37.93 -55.16 -8.62
N ASP A 1089 -38.00 -54.15 -7.75
CA ASP A 1089 -37.19 -52.93 -7.80
C ASP A 1089 -35.98 -53.04 -6.86
N TYR A 1090 -34.95 -52.21 -7.08
CA TYR A 1090 -33.83 -52.11 -6.15
C TYR A 1090 -34.35 -51.63 -4.79
N SER A 1091 -34.11 -52.42 -3.74
CA SER A 1091 -34.57 -52.15 -2.38
C SER A 1091 -33.43 -52.30 -1.39
N GLN A 1092 -33.52 -51.56 -0.28
CA GLN A 1092 -32.56 -51.63 0.82
C GLN A 1092 -33.13 -52.55 1.90
N GLN A 1093 -32.37 -53.56 2.30
CA GLN A 1093 -32.72 -54.46 3.39
C GLN A 1093 -31.57 -54.49 4.40
N SER A 1094 -31.91 -54.35 5.68
CA SER A 1094 -30.95 -54.36 6.79
C SER A 1094 -31.08 -55.65 7.59
N PHE A 1095 -29.93 -56.20 7.97
CA PHE A 1095 -29.80 -57.50 8.64
C PHE A 1095 -28.95 -57.32 9.89
N ASP A 1096 -29.40 -57.87 11.01
CA ASP A 1096 -28.54 -58.05 12.18
C ASP A 1096 -27.58 -59.21 11.90
N ILE A 1097 -26.29 -58.98 12.15
CA ILE A 1097 -25.20 -59.93 11.90
C ILE A 1097 -24.41 -60.17 13.17
N ASP A 1098 -23.67 -61.29 13.22
CA ASP A 1098 -22.71 -61.51 14.30
C ASP A 1098 -21.66 -60.39 14.28
N LYS A 1099 -21.34 -59.87 15.47
CA LYS A 1099 -20.49 -58.70 15.64
C LYS A 1099 -19.12 -58.92 14.99
N ILE A 1100 -18.76 -58.06 14.04
CA ILE A 1100 -17.45 -58.08 13.38
C ILE A 1100 -16.59 -56.96 13.99
N CYS A 1101 -15.42 -57.30 14.51
CA CYS A 1101 -14.48 -56.36 15.13
C CYS A 1101 -13.08 -56.46 14.50
N GLY A 1102 -12.32 -55.37 14.56
CA GLY A 1102 -10.93 -55.31 14.14
C GLY A 1102 -10.69 -55.43 12.63
N GLN A 1103 -9.43 -55.63 12.27
CA GLN A 1103 -8.98 -55.68 10.87
C GLN A 1103 -9.27 -57.05 10.23
N THR A 1104 -9.88 -57.04 9.05
CA THR A 1104 -10.12 -58.22 8.20
C THR A 1104 -9.13 -58.24 7.03
N GLU A 1105 -8.58 -59.42 6.71
CA GLU A 1105 -7.74 -59.62 5.53
C GLU A 1105 -8.57 -59.56 4.24
N ASN A 1106 -9.74 -60.21 4.26
CA ASN A 1106 -10.71 -60.21 3.17
C ASN A 1106 -12.12 -60.31 3.76
N LEU A 1107 -13.06 -59.57 3.17
CA LEU A 1107 -14.51 -59.68 3.32
C LEU A 1107 -15.11 -60.00 1.95
N SER A 1108 -15.95 -61.01 1.82
CA SER A 1108 -16.56 -61.42 0.55
C SER A 1108 -18.05 -61.67 0.67
N PHE A 1109 -18.80 -61.23 -0.34
CA PHE A 1109 -20.19 -61.62 -0.55
C PHE A 1109 -20.23 -62.79 -1.53
N VAL A 1110 -20.77 -63.92 -1.08
CA VAL A 1110 -20.83 -65.18 -1.84
C VAL A 1110 -22.26 -65.54 -2.15
N PHE A 1111 -22.53 -65.73 -3.45
CA PHE A 1111 -23.82 -66.08 -4.02
C PHE A 1111 -23.77 -67.53 -4.49
N MET A 1112 -24.57 -68.37 -3.85
CA MET A 1112 -24.58 -69.83 -4.05
C MET A 1112 -25.35 -70.23 -5.33
N PRO A 1113 -25.22 -71.47 -5.82
CA PRO A 1113 -25.96 -71.94 -6.98
C PRO A 1113 -27.48 -71.75 -6.83
N GLY A 1114 -28.13 -71.22 -7.88
CA GLY A 1114 -29.55 -70.87 -7.90
C GLY A 1114 -29.86 -69.41 -7.53
N SER A 1115 -28.84 -68.58 -7.27
CA SER A 1115 -29.03 -67.15 -7.02
C SER A 1115 -29.51 -66.42 -8.27
N ASP A 1116 -30.35 -65.40 -8.07
CA ASP A 1116 -30.74 -64.42 -9.10
C ASP A 1116 -30.78 -63.05 -8.41
N PHE A 1117 -29.62 -62.39 -8.34
CA PHE A 1117 -29.45 -61.18 -7.55
C PHE A 1117 -28.80 -60.07 -8.37
N ASP A 1118 -29.27 -58.84 -8.22
CA ASP A 1118 -28.58 -57.64 -8.68
C ASP A 1118 -28.12 -56.85 -7.45
N PHE A 1119 -26.81 -56.65 -7.30
CA PHE A 1119 -26.18 -56.05 -6.12
C PHE A 1119 -25.72 -54.63 -6.43
N GLU A 1120 -26.29 -53.65 -5.73
CA GLU A 1120 -25.99 -52.23 -5.92
C GLU A 1120 -24.91 -51.75 -4.94
N TRP A 1121 -25.15 -51.81 -3.64
CA TRP A 1121 -24.19 -51.39 -2.61
C TRP A 1121 -24.48 -52.04 -1.27
N PHE A 1122 -23.51 -51.98 -0.35
CA PHE A 1122 -23.69 -52.37 1.05
C PHE A 1122 -23.06 -51.36 2.02
N ARG A 1123 -23.48 -51.42 3.29
CA ARG A 1123 -22.92 -50.64 4.38
C ARG A 1123 -23.03 -51.42 5.69
N PHE A 1124 -21.99 -51.40 6.51
CA PHE A 1124 -22.05 -51.91 7.88
C PHE A 1124 -22.32 -50.79 8.89
N GLU A 1125 -23.01 -51.14 9.98
CA GLU A 1125 -23.40 -50.24 11.08
C GLU A 1125 -23.13 -50.85 12.46
#